data_AF-A0A7Y2XHT3-F1
#
_entry.id   AF-A0A7Y2XHT3-F1
#
_cell.length_a   1.000
_cell.length_b   1.000
_cell.length_c   1.000
_cell.angle_alpha   90.00
_cell.angle_beta   90.00
_cell.angle_gamma   90.00
#
_symmetry.space_group_name_H-M   'P 1'
#
loop_
_entity.id
_entity.type
_entity.pdbx_description
1 polymer ?
#
loop_
_entity_poly.entity_id
_entity_poly.type
_entity_poly.pdbx_seq_one_letter_code
_entity_poly.pdbx_strand_id
1 'polypeptide(L)'
;MALTRRSTQRMSGSIWPGFVDAMTALLLVLMFVLTIFMVMQAVQRETITGQETELDQLAAEVTSLSVALGLSQQQTSRLEDDLSSLQSESDRQSALINNLTGQIDQQAQALSERDAAIASFEAQVATLLSERDDARALGAELAANIEDLEAARAVLISEQEAMQLALAQARTEIDAQSEVARLAAARREALEALTAELQAEAETREASLSQALAALEASEATEAALAEADARAASLTAELETAEAARLRELAAAEALRARLADAQGALSEEEQARLAEAAAAEALRERLENADAELTAMSLALEEQRQQAEDTLTLLAGANAVEAELNDRLAAALLELENREAALADRDALAAEVAELRDASTDTAVIRDQLAAALAARLAAEATASEVMTEQERQAALLSTARQELAEEEALSAQSQREVAALNQQVAALRSELGSLQALLDAAAEADSEAQVRIEALGAQLNTALARAAQEAKRAADLEAAEAERLRLEAERLQNQVADLEDFRSEFFGTMRQVLGDREEVQIVGDRFVFSSEVLFESASATLSPEGQTQIARVANVLAEVAVLIPSSIDWIIRVDGHTDNVPLGGSGEFADNWELSQGRALSVVKYMTEELGFPPDKLAATGFGEYRPVNTDDTPEARAQNRRIELKLTER
;
A
#
# COMPACT_ATOMS: atom_id res chain seq x y z
N MET A 1 -54.79 91.45 -127.69
CA MET A 1 -54.12 90.84 -128.86
C MET A 1 -52.83 90.20 -128.37
N ALA A 2 -52.67 88.88 -128.60
CA ALA A 2 -51.48 88.01 -128.42
C ALA A 2 -50.83 87.91 -127.00
N LEU A 3 -50.96 86.82 -126.21
CA LEU A 3 -50.34 85.47 -126.32
C LEU A 3 -48.80 85.59 -126.57
N THR A 4 -47.85 84.97 -125.84
CA THR A 4 -47.75 83.58 -125.37
C THR A 4 -46.33 83.32 -124.77
N ARG A 5 -46.21 82.38 -123.81
CA ARG A 5 -45.12 81.36 -123.55
C ARG A 5 -44.41 81.39 -122.18
N ARG A 6 -44.99 80.63 -121.24
CA ARG A 6 -44.52 79.36 -120.63
C ARG A 6 -43.00 79.09 -120.55
N SER A 7 -42.47 78.93 -119.32
CA SER A 7 -41.66 77.75 -118.94
C SER A 7 -41.63 77.51 -117.43
N THR A 8 -42.03 76.30 -117.07
CA THR A 8 -42.05 75.59 -115.79
C THR A 8 -40.65 75.27 -115.23
N GLN A 9 -40.47 75.40 -113.92
CA GLN A 9 -39.82 74.35 -113.10
C GLN A 9 -40.25 74.45 -111.62
N ARG A 10 -40.94 73.39 -111.14
CA ARG A 10 -41.32 73.16 -109.75
C ARG A 10 -40.41 72.06 -109.16
N MET A 11 -40.17 72.20 -107.86
CA MET A 11 -39.86 71.19 -106.82
C MET A 11 -38.68 70.23 -107.01
N SER A 12 -37.74 70.28 -106.05
CA SER A 12 -37.31 69.10 -105.30
C SER A 12 -36.95 69.50 -103.87
N GLY A 13 -37.59 68.90 -102.88
CA GLY A 13 -37.28 69.10 -101.47
C GLY A 13 -35.92 68.49 -101.09
N SER A 14 -35.20 69.18 -100.20
CA SER A 14 -34.11 68.63 -99.41
C SER A 14 -34.58 68.42 -97.98
N ILE A 15 -34.97 67.18 -97.69
CA ILE A 15 -35.25 66.65 -96.35
C ILE A 15 -33.88 66.27 -95.74
N TRP A 16 -33.30 67.12 -94.87
CA TRP A 16 -32.36 66.83 -93.74
C TRP A 16 -31.46 68.04 -93.43
N PRO A 17 -31.32 68.47 -92.15
CA PRO A 17 -30.48 67.72 -91.19
C PRO A 17 -31.05 67.60 -89.75
N GLY A 18 -32.37 67.75 -89.56
CA GLY A 18 -32.99 67.68 -88.21
C GLY A 18 -32.96 66.30 -87.54
N PHE A 19 -32.64 65.22 -88.25
CA PHE A 19 -32.54 63.89 -87.65
C PHE A 19 -31.21 63.68 -86.92
N VAL A 20 -30.12 64.37 -87.30
CA VAL A 20 -28.84 64.25 -86.60
C VAL A 20 -28.94 64.89 -85.22
N ASP A 21 -29.61 66.04 -85.10
CA ASP A 21 -29.77 66.76 -83.83
C ASP A 21 -30.78 66.07 -82.89
N ALA A 22 -31.89 65.58 -83.44
CA ALA A 22 -32.81 64.72 -82.70
C ALA A 22 -32.13 63.40 -82.27
N MET A 23 -31.24 62.82 -83.09
CA MET A 23 -30.47 61.65 -82.71
C MET A 23 -29.40 61.92 -81.66
N THR A 24 -28.69 63.05 -81.71
CA THR A 24 -27.69 63.41 -80.70
C THR A 24 -28.32 63.80 -79.37
N ALA A 25 -29.45 64.49 -79.38
CA ALA A 25 -30.23 64.77 -78.17
C ALA A 25 -30.81 63.48 -77.56
N LEU A 26 -31.35 62.58 -78.39
CA LEU A 26 -31.85 61.28 -77.93
C LEU A 26 -30.70 60.39 -77.45
N LEU A 27 -29.49 60.49 -78.04
CA LEU A 27 -28.27 59.84 -77.55
C LEU A 27 -27.76 60.42 -76.22
N LEU A 28 -27.81 61.74 -76.01
CA LEU A 28 -27.40 62.36 -74.75
C LEU A 28 -28.38 62.02 -73.62
N VAL A 29 -29.68 62.07 -73.89
CA VAL A 29 -30.72 61.65 -72.93
C VAL A 29 -30.57 60.15 -72.63
N LEU A 30 -30.34 59.32 -73.65
CA LEU A 30 -30.08 57.89 -73.45
C LEU A 30 -28.81 57.66 -72.62
N MET A 31 -27.72 58.37 -72.89
CA MET A 31 -26.47 58.28 -72.11
C MET A 31 -26.67 58.75 -70.66
N PHE A 32 -27.46 59.80 -70.43
CA PHE A 32 -27.77 60.30 -69.08
C PHE A 32 -28.62 59.31 -68.28
N VAL A 33 -29.67 58.75 -68.88
CA VAL A 33 -30.50 57.70 -68.27
C VAL A 33 -29.65 56.45 -68.01
N LEU A 34 -28.78 56.07 -68.94
CA LEU A 34 -27.84 54.96 -68.75
C LEU A 34 -26.82 55.23 -67.63
N THR A 35 -26.34 56.46 -67.46
CA THR A 35 -25.40 56.79 -66.37
C THR A 35 -26.07 56.80 -65.01
N ILE A 36 -27.27 57.36 -64.87
CA ILE A 36 -28.04 57.28 -63.62
C ILE A 36 -28.34 55.81 -63.29
N PHE A 37 -28.82 55.06 -64.28
CA PHE A 37 -29.09 53.64 -64.11
C PHE A 37 -27.82 52.88 -63.71
N MET A 38 -26.66 53.19 -64.30
CA MET A 38 -25.38 52.58 -63.96
C MET A 38 -24.90 52.95 -62.55
N VAL A 39 -25.11 54.18 -62.08
CA VAL A 39 -24.78 54.60 -60.70
C VAL A 39 -25.72 53.95 -59.69
N MET A 40 -27.02 53.91 -59.97
CA MET A 40 -28.00 53.22 -59.12
C MET A 40 -27.71 51.72 -59.06
N GLN A 41 -27.36 51.11 -60.20
CA GLN A 41 -26.88 49.73 -60.25
C GLN A 41 -25.57 49.54 -59.48
N ALA A 42 -24.65 50.51 -59.50
CA ALA A 42 -23.40 50.42 -58.74
C ALA A 42 -23.65 50.45 -57.23
N VAL A 43 -24.45 51.39 -56.73
CA VAL A 43 -24.82 51.48 -55.31
C VAL A 43 -25.57 50.23 -54.86
N GLN A 44 -26.55 49.77 -55.65
CA GLN A 44 -27.34 48.59 -55.33
C GLN A 44 -26.50 47.30 -55.39
N ARG A 45 -25.49 47.24 -56.27
CA ARG A 45 -24.52 46.14 -56.28
C ARG A 45 -23.63 46.18 -55.06
N GLU A 46 -23.18 47.37 -54.63
CA GLU A 46 -22.33 47.54 -53.46
C GLU A 46 -23.07 47.18 -52.16
N THR A 47 -24.36 47.55 -52.02
CA THR A 47 -25.18 47.14 -50.87
C THR A 47 -25.51 45.65 -50.87
N ILE A 48 -25.88 45.07 -52.03
CA ILE A 48 -26.11 43.62 -52.13
C ILE A 48 -24.84 42.84 -51.82
N THR A 49 -23.69 43.26 -52.37
CA THR A 49 -22.41 42.60 -52.07
C THR A 49 -22.00 42.76 -50.60
N GLY A 50 -22.30 43.91 -49.97
CA GLY A 50 -22.11 44.11 -48.53
C GLY A 50 -22.97 43.18 -47.68
N GLN A 51 -24.27 43.09 -47.98
CA GLN A 51 -25.21 42.17 -47.31
C GLN A 51 -24.85 40.70 -47.55
N GLU A 52 -24.42 40.32 -48.76
CA GLU A 52 -23.96 38.97 -49.09
C GLU A 52 -22.71 38.61 -48.27
N THR A 53 -21.79 39.57 -48.08
CA THR A 53 -20.59 39.37 -47.24
C THR A 53 -20.95 39.20 -45.75
N GLU A 54 -21.89 39.99 -45.21
CA GLU A 54 -22.37 39.82 -43.83
C GLU A 54 -23.10 38.48 -43.64
N LEU A 55 -23.94 38.07 -44.59
CA LEU A 55 -24.62 36.78 -44.56
C LEU A 55 -23.64 35.61 -44.62
N ASP A 56 -22.61 35.70 -45.46
CA ASP A 56 -21.53 34.71 -45.53
C ASP A 56 -20.76 34.63 -44.22
N GLN A 57 -20.49 35.77 -43.58
CA GLN A 57 -19.82 35.83 -42.27
C GLN A 57 -20.68 35.22 -41.16
N LEU A 58 -21.98 35.52 -41.14
CA LEU A 58 -22.92 34.95 -40.16
C LEU A 58 -23.11 33.44 -40.40
N ALA A 59 -23.17 32.99 -41.65
CA ALA A 59 -23.22 31.57 -42.01
C ALA A 59 -21.95 30.83 -41.57
N ALA A 60 -20.77 31.47 -41.71
CA ALA A 60 -19.51 30.94 -41.21
C ALA A 60 -19.50 30.83 -39.68
N GLU A 61 -20.00 31.83 -38.95
CA GLU A 61 -20.14 31.79 -37.48
C GLU A 61 -21.09 30.68 -37.01
N VAL A 62 -22.26 30.54 -37.63
CA VAL A 62 -23.23 29.47 -37.30
C VAL A 62 -22.63 28.09 -37.57
N THR A 63 -21.87 27.94 -38.66
CA THR A 63 -21.16 26.69 -38.96
C THR A 63 -20.10 26.40 -37.90
N SER A 64 -19.30 27.41 -37.52
CA SER A 64 -18.29 27.29 -36.47
C SER A 64 -18.90 26.90 -35.12
N LEU A 65 -20.01 27.54 -34.73
CA LEU A 65 -20.75 27.23 -33.51
C LEU A 65 -21.33 25.81 -33.54
N SER A 66 -21.87 25.37 -34.68
CA SER A 66 -22.38 24.01 -34.85
C SER A 66 -21.28 22.96 -34.73
N VAL A 67 -20.09 23.24 -35.29
CA VAL A 67 -18.90 22.38 -35.14
C VAL A 67 -18.45 22.34 -33.68
N ALA A 68 -18.37 23.49 -33.01
CA ALA A 68 -17.99 23.57 -31.60
C ALA A 68 -18.97 22.81 -30.69
N LEU A 69 -20.28 22.93 -30.94
CA LEU A 69 -21.31 22.19 -30.23
C LEU A 69 -21.18 20.68 -30.46
N GLY A 70 -20.93 20.26 -31.70
CA GLY A 70 -20.70 18.85 -32.03
C GLY A 70 -19.47 18.28 -31.31
N LEU A 71 -18.37 19.04 -31.23
CA LEU A 71 -17.19 18.65 -30.44
C LEU A 71 -17.51 18.54 -28.94
N SER A 72 -18.28 19.48 -28.39
CA SER A 72 -18.70 19.45 -26.99
C SER A 72 -19.57 18.23 -26.69
N GLN A 73 -20.56 17.94 -27.54
CA GLN A 73 -21.42 16.75 -27.41
C GLN A 73 -20.60 15.45 -27.49
N GLN A 74 -19.60 15.41 -28.39
CA GLN A 74 -18.68 14.27 -28.48
C GLN A 74 -17.81 14.13 -27.22
N GLN A 75 -17.38 15.25 -26.61
CA GLN A 75 -16.66 15.22 -25.34
C GLN A 75 -17.53 14.72 -24.19
N THR A 76 -18.77 15.20 -24.05
CA THR A 76 -19.71 14.73 -23.02
C THR A 76 -19.98 13.23 -23.17
N SER A 77 -20.26 12.75 -24.40
CA SER A 77 -20.46 11.32 -24.63
C SER A 77 -19.24 10.48 -24.26
N ARG A 78 -18.00 10.96 -24.52
CA ARG A 78 -16.78 10.28 -24.06
C ARG A 78 -16.65 10.28 -22.54
N LEU A 79 -16.97 11.41 -21.89
CA LEU A 79 -16.94 11.50 -20.43
C LEU A 79 -17.96 10.56 -19.79
N GLU A 80 -19.16 10.42 -20.36
CA GLU A 80 -20.17 9.44 -19.92
C GLU A 80 -19.68 8.00 -20.06
N ASP A 81 -19.03 7.66 -21.18
CA ASP A 81 -18.43 6.35 -21.39
C ASP A 81 -17.32 6.07 -20.37
N ASP A 82 -16.41 7.03 -20.15
CA ASP A 82 -15.32 6.96 -19.17
C ASP A 82 -15.88 6.83 -17.74
N LEU A 83 -16.95 7.55 -17.40
CA LEU A 83 -17.66 7.45 -16.12
C LEU A 83 -18.18 6.04 -15.91
N SER A 84 -18.84 5.46 -16.92
CA SER A 84 -19.38 4.10 -16.85
C SER A 84 -18.27 3.06 -16.68
N SER A 85 -17.12 3.28 -17.33
CA SER A 85 -15.94 2.43 -17.24
C SER A 85 -15.33 2.48 -15.85
N LEU A 86 -15.15 3.69 -15.30
CA LEU A 86 -14.66 3.90 -13.93
C LEU A 86 -15.61 3.29 -12.90
N GLN A 87 -16.92 3.43 -13.09
CA GLN A 87 -17.91 2.83 -12.20
C GLN A 87 -17.89 1.31 -12.26
N SER A 88 -17.74 0.72 -13.46
CA SER A 88 -17.55 -0.72 -13.62
C SER A 88 -16.27 -1.22 -12.95
N GLU A 89 -15.19 -0.45 -13.00
CA GLU A 89 -13.93 -0.78 -12.31
C GLU A 89 -14.08 -0.67 -10.78
N SER A 90 -14.80 0.33 -10.30
CA SER A 90 -15.15 0.49 -8.87
C SER A 90 -15.96 -0.72 -8.35
N ASP A 91 -16.93 -1.18 -9.12
CA ASP A 91 -17.73 -2.37 -8.77
C ASP A 91 -16.87 -3.64 -8.73
N ARG A 92 -15.93 -3.81 -9.68
CA ARG A 92 -14.98 -4.93 -9.69
C ARG A 92 -14.05 -4.91 -8.48
N GLN A 93 -13.47 -3.76 -8.16
CA GLN A 93 -12.60 -3.61 -6.99
C GLN A 93 -13.39 -3.85 -5.69
N SER A 94 -14.64 -3.41 -5.61
CA SER A 94 -15.53 -3.67 -4.47
C SER A 94 -15.82 -5.16 -4.31
N ALA A 95 -16.08 -5.87 -5.41
CA ALA A 95 -16.26 -7.32 -5.41
C ALA A 95 -14.97 -8.06 -4.97
N LEU A 96 -13.80 -7.61 -5.42
CA LEU A 96 -12.50 -8.16 -4.99
C LEU A 96 -12.28 -7.95 -3.49
N ILE A 97 -12.55 -6.75 -2.97
CA ILE A 97 -12.47 -6.46 -1.53
C ILE A 97 -13.38 -7.39 -0.73
N ASN A 98 -14.61 -7.60 -1.19
CA ASN A 98 -15.54 -8.52 -0.52
C ASN A 98 -15.02 -9.96 -0.55
N ASN A 99 -14.42 -10.39 -1.66
CA ASN A 99 -13.79 -11.71 -1.75
C ASN A 99 -12.58 -11.84 -0.79
N LEU A 100 -11.67 -10.87 -0.80
CA LEU A 100 -10.51 -10.85 0.09
C LEU A 100 -10.92 -10.76 1.57
N THR A 101 -11.97 -9.99 1.89
CA THR A 101 -12.55 -9.93 3.24
C THR A 101 -13.09 -11.30 3.65
N GLY A 102 -13.82 -11.97 2.75
CA GLY A 102 -14.29 -13.34 3.00
C GLY A 102 -13.14 -14.35 3.17
N GLN A 103 -12.03 -14.21 2.44
CA GLN A 103 -10.83 -15.03 2.61
C GLN A 103 -10.15 -14.75 3.95
N ILE A 104 -10.07 -13.49 4.37
CA ILE A 104 -9.56 -13.08 5.69
C ILE A 104 -10.40 -13.71 6.80
N ASP A 105 -11.72 -13.66 6.71
CA ASP A 105 -12.61 -14.25 7.71
C ASP A 105 -12.47 -15.77 7.77
N GLN A 106 -12.36 -16.43 6.61
CA GLN A 106 -12.09 -17.87 6.52
C GLN A 106 -10.73 -18.24 7.14
N GLN A 107 -9.68 -17.49 6.84
CA GLN A 107 -8.36 -17.71 7.44
C GLN A 107 -8.37 -17.43 8.94
N ALA A 108 -9.08 -16.40 9.41
CA ALA A 108 -9.22 -16.10 10.83
C ALA A 108 -9.95 -17.22 11.58
N GLN A 109 -10.99 -17.80 10.98
CA GLN A 109 -11.66 -18.97 11.54
C GLN A 109 -10.74 -20.19 11.57
N ALA A 110 -10.02 -20.46 10.48
CA ALA A 110 -9.05 -21.56 10.42
C ALA A 110 -7.92 -21.41 11.46
N LEU A 111 -7.46 -20.19 11.69
CA LEU A 111 -6.51 -19.86 12.77
C LEU A 111 -7.10 -20.16 14.15
N SER A 112 -8.34 -19.74 14.40
CA SER A 112 -9.01 -20.05 15.67
C SER A 112 -9.20 -21.56 15.88
N GLU A 113 -9.49 -22.32 14.82
CA GLU A 113 -9.61 -23.78 14.88
C GLU A 113 -8.25 -24.45 15.18
N ARG A 114 -7.16 -23.94 14.58
CA ARG A 114 -5.79 -24.37 14.86
C ARG A 114 -5.36 -24.04 16.28
N ASP A 115 -5.62 -22.83 16.76
CA ASP A 115 -5.28 -22.43 18.13
C ASP A 115 -6.02 -23.30 19.16
N ALA A 116 -7.27 -23.69 18.87
CA ALA A 116 -8.00 -24.65 19.69
C ALA A 116 -7.38 -26.07 19.63
N ALA A 117 -6.89 -26.50 18.46
CA ALA A 117 -6.18 -27.77 18.31
C ALA A 117 -4.84 -27.77 19.08
N ILE A 118 -4.06 -26.70 18.99
CA ILE A 118 -2.83 -26.46 19.76
C ILE A 118 -3.13 -26.56 21.27
N ALA A 119 -4.14 -25.84 21.77
CA ALA A 119 -4.52 -25.90 23.18
C ALA A 119 -4.91 -27.33 23.63
N SER A 120 -5.62 -28.08 22.79
CA SER A 120 -5.92 -29.49 23.03
C SER A 120 -4.66 -30.35 23.07
N PHE A 121 -3.70 -30.13 22.16
CA PHE A 121 -2.41 -30.83 22.15
C PHE A 121 -1.58 -30.50 23.39
N GLU A 122 -1.50 -29.23 23.79
CA GLU A 122 -0.81 -28.82 25.02
C GLU A 122 -1.40 -29.51 26.25
N ALA A 123 -2.73 -29.64 26.33
CA ALA A 123 -3.40 -30.38 27.40
C ALA A 123 -3.03 -31.88 27.40
N GLN A 124 -2.94 -32.51 26.22
CA GLN A 124 -2.48 -33.90 26.10
C GLN A 124 -1.02 -34.05 26.53
N VAL A 125 -0.14 -33.14 26.10
CA VAL A 125 1.27 -33.12 26.50
C VAL A 125 1.41 -32.93 28.01
N ALA A 126 0.62 -32.04 28.61
CA ALA A 126 0.60 -31.83 30.06
C ALA A 126 0.16 -33.10 30.82
N THR A 127 -0.83 -33.82 30.29
CA THR A 127 -1.28 -35.10 30.84
C THR A 127 -0.17 -36.15 30.77
N LEU A 128 0.47 -36.32 29.61
CA LEU A 128 1.61 -37.24 29.44
C LEU A 128 2.80 -36.87 30.34
N LEU A 129 3.04 -35.58 30.59
CA LEU A 129 4.09 -35.14 31.52
C LEU A 129 3.77 -35.56 32.95
N SER A 130 2.51 -35.40 33.38
CA SER A 130 2.06 -35.86 34.70
C SER A 130 2.21 -37.37 34.83
N GLU A 131 1.73 -38.14 33.84
CA GLU A 131 1.84 -39.61 33.84
C GLU A 131 3.30 -40.07 33.91
N ARG A 132 4.20 -39.42 33.16
CA ARG A 132 5.64 -39.68 33.23
C ARG A 132 6.22 -39.40 34.61
N ASP A 133 5.82 -38.28 35.23
CA ASP A 133 6.34 -37.88 36.54
C ASP A 133 5.83 -38.82 37.64
N ASP A 134 4.57 -39.28 37.54
CA ASP A 134 4.01 -40.33 38.41
C ASP A 134 4.76 -41.66 38.22
N ALA A 135 5.02 -42.06 36.97
CA ALA A 135 5.82 -43.26 36.68
C ALA A 135 7.25 -43.17 37.23
N ARG A 136 7.86 -41.97 37.22
CA ARG A 136 9.18 -41.73 37.81
C ARG A 136 9.19 -41.82 39.32
N ALA A 137 8.17 -41.27 39.96
CA ALA A 137 7.99 -41.41 41.40
C ALA A 137 7.86 -42.89 41.79
N LEU A 138 7.05 -43.66 41.05
CA LEU A 138 6.90 -45.11 41.26
C LEU A 138 8.22 -45.86 41.03
N GLY A 139 8.98 -45.52 39.98
CA GLY A 139 10.29 -46.10 39.74
C GLY A 139 11.29 -45.84 40.87
N ALA A 140 11.29 -44.63 41.43
CA ALA A 140 12.13 -44.29 42.58
C ALA A 140 11.71 -45.04 43.85
N GLU A 141 10.40 -45.22 44.08
CA GLU A 141 9.88 -46.04 45.19
C GLU A 141 10.29 -47.51 45.05
N LEU A 142 10.17 -48.08 43.85
CA LEU A 142 10.62 -49.45 43.58
C LEU A 142 12.13 -49.61 43.79
N ALA A 143 12.94 -48.62 43.37
CA ALA A 143 14.38 -48.63 43.60
C ALA A 143 14.73 -48.62 45.10
N ALA A 144 14.04 -47.81 45.90
CA ALA A 144 14.20 -47.81 47.36
C ALA A 144 13.81 -49.15 47.98
N ASN A 145 12.69 -49.75 47.54
CA ASN A 145 12.27 -51.08 47.99
C ASN A 145 13.31 -52.17 47.65
N ILE A 146 13.97 -52.08 46.49
CA ILE A 146 15.06 -52.99 46.12
C ILE A 146 16.24 -52.81 47.07
N GLU A 147 16.66 -51.57 47.35
CA GLU A 147 17.75 -51.28 48.30
C GLU A 147 17.45 -51.83 49.71
N ASP A 148 16.24 -51.62 50.21
CA ASP A 148 15.78 -52.17 51.49
C ASP A 148 15.81 -53.71 51.51
N LEU A 149 15.35 -54.35 50.42
CA LEU A 149 15.40 -55.82 50.28
C LEU A 149 16.84 -56.34 50.20
N GLU A 150 17.74 -55.62 49.55
CA GLU A 150 19.16 -55.97 49.49
C GLU A 150 19.83 -55.85 50.87
N ALA A 151 19.52 -54.80 51.62
CA ALA A 151 19.96 -54.65 53.00
C ALA A 151 19.43 -55.78 53.89
N ALA A 152 18.14 -56.13 53.79
CA ALA A 152 17.55 -57.24 54.53
C ALA A 152 18.21 -58.58 54.18
N ARG A 153 18.52 -58.81 52.89
CA ARG A 153 19.26 -60.00 52.44
C ARG A 153 20.66 -60.05 53.04
N ALA A 154 21.38 -58.93 53.10
CA ALA A 154 22.71 -58.89 53.70
C ALA A 154 22.67 -59.29 55.19
N VAL A 155 21.69 -58.79 55.94
CA VAL A 155 21.46 -59.17 57.35
C VAL A 155 21.19 -60.68 57.46
N LEU A 156 20.29 -61.23 56.64
CA LEU A 156 19.99 -62.67 56.66
C LEU A 156 21.21 -63.53 56.33
N ILE A 157 22.07 -63.10 55.40
CA ILE A 157 23.33 -63.80 55.09
C ILE A 157 24.27 -63.77 56.30
N SER A 158 24.44 -62.60 56.95
CA SER A 158 25.26 -62.49 58.15
C SER A 158 24.72 -63.33 59.32
N GLU A 159 23.40 -63.36 59.53
CA GLU A 159 22.78 -64.25 60.52
C GLU A 159 23.02 -65.73 60.19
N GLN A 160 22.92 -66.10 58.92
CA GLN A 160 23.22 -67.45 58.45
C GLN A 160 24.69 -67.83 58.71
N GLU A 161 25.64 -66.95 58.40
CA GLU A 161 27.07 -67.16 58.66
C GLU A 161 27.37 -67.27 60.16
N ALA A 162 26.78 -66.41 60.99
CA ALA A 162 26.91 -66.47 62.44
C ALA A 162 26.36 -67.79 63.01
N MET A 163 25.22 -68.25 62.50
CA MET A 163 24.63 -69.53 62.90
C MET A 163 25.48 -70.72 62.46
N GLN A 164 26.04 -70.70 61.24
CA GLN A 164 26.98 -71.74 60.79
C GLN A 164 28.24 -71.79 61.65
N LEU A 165 28.78 -70.63 62.04
CA LEU A 165 29.92 -70.54 62.94
C LEU A 165 29.58 -71.09 64.34
N ALA A 166 28.42 -70.73 64.89
CA ALA A 166 27.96 -71.27 66.17
C ALA A 166 27.80 -72.80 66.12
N LEU A 167 27.30 -73.34 65.01
CA LEU A 167 27.14 -74.78 64.81
C LEU A 167 28.49 -75.50 64.68
N ALA A 168 29.47 -74.87 64.02
CA ALA A 168 30.83 -75.37 63.97
C ALA A 168 31.49 -75.37 65.36
N GLN A 169 31.31 -74.29 66.14
CA GLN A 169 31.81 -74.20 67.52
C GLN A 169 31.18 -75.28 68.42
N ALA A 170 29.87 -75.46 68.35
CA ALA A 170 29.18 -76.50 69.10
C ALA A 170 29.70 -77.91 68.76
N ARG A 171 29.98 -78.20 67.48
CA ARG A 171 30.61 -79.46 67.07
C ARG A 171 31.99 -79.64 67.67
N THR A 172 32.84 -78.59 67.64
CA THR A 172 34.18 -78.68 68.24
C THR A 172 34.13 -78.86 69.76
N GLU A 173 33.15 -78.26 70.44
CA GLU A 173 32.93 -78.44 71.88
C GLU A 173 32.52 -79.89 72.19
N ILE A 174 31.59 -80.46 71.40
CA ILE A 174 31.16 -81.86 71.51
C ILE A 174 32.34 -82.81 71.27
N ASP A 175 33.13 -82.57 70.22
CA ASP A 175 34.32 -83.37 69.93
C ASP A 175 35.33 -83.33 71.08
N ALA A 176 35.57 -82.14 71.66
CA ALA A 176 36.44 -81.96 72.82
C ALA A 176 35.90 -82.69 74.06
N GLN A 177 34.61 -82.62 74.34
CA GLN A 177 33.97 -83.35 75.43
C GLN A 177 34.05 -84.87 75.22
N SER A 178 33.90 -85.35 73.98
CA SER A 178 34.07 -86.76 73.62
C SER A 178 35.50 -87.26 73.90
N GLU A 179 36.51 -86.47 73.54
CA GLU A 179 37.92 -86.79 73.85
C GLU A 179 38.20 -86.81 75.36
N VAL A 180 37.67 -85.85 76.12
CA VAL A 180 37.78 -85.85 77.58
C VAL A 180 37.12 -87.10 78.17
N ALA A 181 35.94 -87.49 77.68
CA ALA A 181 35.26 -88.72 78.11
C ALA A 181 36.07 -89.99 77.78
N ARG A 182 36.70 -90.06 76.58
CA ARG A 182 37.59 -91.18 76.22
C ARG A 182 38.82 -91.24 77.11
N LEU A 183 39.48 -90.12 77.37
CA LEU A 183 40.63 -90.06 78.27
C LEU A 183 40.27 -90.46 79.70
N ALA A 184 39.09 -90.07 80.18
CA ALA A 184 38.58 -90.49 81.48
C ALA A 184 38.30 -92.00 81.54
N ALA A 185 37.74 -92.59 80.46
CA ALA A 185 37.54 -94.03 80.34
C ALA A 185 38.87 -94.79 80.32
N ALA A 186 39.84 -94.35 79.51
CA ALA A 186 41.17 -94.96 79.45
C ALA A 186 41.93 -94.86 80.78
N ARG A 187 41.80 -93.74 81.51
CA ARG A 187 42.36 -93.61 82.87
C ARG A 187 41.70 -94.59 83.85
N ARG A 188 40.38 -94.80 83.75
CA ARG A 188 39.67 -95.77 84.59
C ARG A 188 40.16 -97.19 84.32
N GLU A 189 40.27 -97.58 83.05
CA GLU A 189 40.78 -98.88 82.63
C GLU A 189 42.23 -99.11 83.09
N ALA A 190 43.10 -98.09 82.98
CA ALA A 190 44.47 -98.15 83.48
C ALA A 190 44.55 -98.29 85.01
N LEU A 191 43.66 -97.62 85.76
CA LEU A 191 43.57 -97.78 87.21
C LEU A 191 43.06 -99.17 87.61
N GLU A 192 42.09 -99.72 86.87
CA GLU A 192 41.60 -101.09 87.07
C GLU A 192 42.72 -102.12 86.79
N ALA A 193 43.49 -101.94 85.73
CA ALA A 193 44.66 -102.77 85.43
C ALA A 193 45.74 -102.70 86.54
N LEU A 194 46.04 -101.50 87.05
CA LEU A 194 46.96 -101.31 88.18
C LEU A 194 46.45 -102.03 89.44
N THR A 195 45.15 -101.95 89.73
CA THR A 195 44.57 -102.65 90.87
C THR A 195 44.63 -104.17 90.72
N ALA A 196 44.43 -104.70 89.50
CA ALA A 196 44.58 -106.12 89.22
C ALA A 196 46.04 -106.60 89.38
N GLU A 197 47.01 -105.78 88.95
CA GLU A 197 48.44 -106.08 89.13
C GLU A 197 48.85 -106.06 90.61
N LEU A 198 48.36 -105.09 91.39
CA LEU A 198 48.57 -105.05 92.85
C LEU A 198 47.92 -106.24 93.57
N GLN A 199 46.79 -106.75 93.09
CA GLN A 199 46.16 -107.96 93.61
C GLN A 199 46.98 -109.22 93.29
N ALA A 200 47.52 -109.33 92.07
CA ALA A 200 48.41 -110.43 91.70
C ALA A 200 49.73 -110.43 92.51
N GLU A 201 50.30 -109.25 92.79
CA GLU A 201 51.44 -109.12 93.71
C GLU A 201 51.09 -109.56 95.15
N ALA A 202 49.87 -109.26 95.62
CA ALA A 202 49.41 -109.67 96.94
C ALA A 202 49.27 -111.19 97.06
N GLU A 203 48.69 -111.86 96.05
CA GLU A 203 48.57 -113.33 96.01
C GLU A 203 49.95 -114.01 95.99
N THR A 204 50.91 -113.43 95.27
CA THR A 204 52.30 -113.94 95.22
C THR A 204 52.99 -113.81 96.58
N ARG A 205 52.77 -112.70 97.30
CA ARG A 205 53.24 -112.53 98.69
C ARG A 205 52.59 -113.52 99.65
N GLU A 206 51.30 -113.79 99.52
CA GLU A 206 50.58 -114.73 100.36
C GLU A 206 51.08 -116.17 100.17
N ALA A 207 51.38 -116.56 98.92
CA ALA A 207 52.04 -117.83 98.61
C ALA A 207 53.43 -117.95 99.26
N SER A 208 54.23 -116.88 99.27
CA SER A 208 55.55 -116.88 99.91
C SER A 208 55.48 -116.99 101.44
N LEU A 209 54.45 -116.42 102.07
CA LEU A 209 54.18 -116.53 103.51
C LEU A 209 53.75 -117.94 103.91
N SER A 210 52.98 -118.64 103.06
CA SER A 210 52.59 -120.04 103.29
C SER A 210 53.78 -121.01 103.24
N GLN A 211 54.77 -120.75 102.38
CA GLN A 211 56.01 -121.51 102.30
C GLN A 211 56.92 -121.28 103.53
N ALA A 212 56.91 -120.08 104.10
CA ALA A 212 57.67 -119.75 105.30
C ALA A 212 57.08 -120.39 106.58
N LEU A 213 55.76 -120.58 106.63
CA LEU A 213 55.07 -121.21 107.77
C LEU A 213 55.26 -122.74 107.83
N ALA A 214 55.38 -123.42 106.68
CA ALA A 214 55.62 -124.87 106.63
C ALA A 214 57.07 -125.27 107.03
N ALA A 215 58.02 -124.33 107.01
CA ALA A 215 59.41 -124.57 107.40
C ALA A 215 59.65 -124.42 108.93
N LEU A 216 58.67 -123.93 109.69
CA LEU A 216 58.84 -123.57 111.10
C LEU A 216 58.39 -124.66 112.11
N GLU A 217 57.71 -125.72 111.68
CA GLU A 217 57.23 -126.81 112.56
C GLU A 217 58.23 -127.95 112.82
N ALA A 218 59.48 -127.82 112.32
CA ALA A 218 60.55 -128.77 112.57
C ALA A 218 61.78 -128.09 113.18
N SER A 219 61.74 -127.85 114.51
CA SER A 219 62.88 -127.90 115.44
C SER A 219 62.68 -126.97 116.65
N GLU A 220 62.10 -127.49 117.74
CA GLU A 220 62.22 -126.91 119.08
C GLU A 220 63.31 -127.66 119.87
N ALA A 221 64.45 -127.01 120.15
CA ALA A 221 65.23 -127.15 121.39
C ALA A 221 66.57 -126.39 121.32
N THR A 222 66.81 -125.63 122.39
CA THR A 222 68.11 -125.17 122.95
C THR A 222 68.82 -123.95 122.36
N GLU A 223 68.44 -122.79 122.92
CA GLU A 223 69.29 -121.91 123.74
C GLU A 223 70.83 -122.00 123.62
N ALA A 224 71.38 -120.85 123.18
CA ALA A 224 72.45 -120.08 123.84
C ALA A 224 73.90 -120.63 123.90
N ALA A 225 74.77 -120.04 123.07
CA ALA A 225 76.09 -119.43 123.37
C ALA A 225 76.88 -119.31 122.04
N LEU A 226 77.40 -118.16 121.61
CA LEU A 226 78.38 -117.35 122.29
C LEU A 226 78.24 -115.87 121.88
N ALA A 227 77.96 -115.03 122.87
CA ALA A 227 78.58 -113.72 122.98
C ALA A 227 79.97 -113.94 123.58
N GLU A 228 81.04 -113.54 122.88
CA GLU A 228 82.15 -112.74 123.45
C GLU A 228 83.23 -112.49 122.38
N ALA A 229 83.19 -111.28 121.83
CA ALA A 229 84.39 -110.49 121.61
C ALA A 229 84.10 -109.09 122.19
N ASP A 230 83.75 -109.08 123.47
CA ASP A 230 83.97 -107.95 124.35
C ASP A 230 85.48 -107.85 124.60
N ALA A 231 86.11 -106.77 124.14
CA ALA A 231 87.18 -106.06 124.85
C ALA A 231 87.75 -104.94 123.98
N ARG A 232 86.90 -103.94 123.68
CA ARG A 232 87.29 -102.53 123.82
C ARG A 232 86.13 -101.77 124.48
N ALA A 233 85.88 -102.19 125.71
CA ALA A 233 85.31 -101.36 126.74
C ALA A 233 86.24 -100.18 127.07
N ALA A 234 85.63 -99.15 127.66
CA ALA A 234 86.24 -98.08 128.44
C ALA A 234 86.79 -96.86 127.67
N SER A 235 85.88 -96.09 127.08
CA SER A 235 85.79 -94.67 127.48
C SER A 235 84.35 -94.15 127.43
N LEU A 236 83.75 -94.06 128.63
CA LEU A 236 82.99 -92.92 129.16
C LEU A 236 81.66 -92.60 128.45
N THR A 237 80.47 -92.90 128.98
CA THR A 237 79.90 -92.55 130.31
C THR A 237 80.12 -91.09 130.71
N ALA A 238 79.01 -90.36 130.81
CA ALA A 238 78.84 -88.90 130.95
C ALA A 238 79.05 -88.18 129.61
N GLU A 239 78.06 -87.54 128.99
CA GLU A 239 77.10 -86.60 129.57
C GLU A 239 75.77 -86.72 128.80
N LEU A 240 74.74 -87.22 129.48
CA LEU A 240 73.66 -86.40 130.08
C LEU A 240 72.58 -86.12 129.04
N GLU A 241 71.44 -86.83 129.09
CA GLU A 241 70.37 -86.46 130.03
C GLU A 241 70.36 -84.95 130.32
N THR A 242 69.61 -84.20 129.50
CA THR A 242 68.63 -83.19 129.94
C THR A 242 68.30 -82.26 128.78
N ALA A 243 67.05 -82.31 128.30
CA ALA A 243 66.15 -81.17 128.29
C ALA A 243 64.98 -81.37 127.33
N GLU A 244 64.14 -82.35 127.66
CA GLU A 244 62.74 -82.41 127.23
C GLU A 244 61.86 -81.47 128.08
N ALA A 245 62.39 -80.32 128.53
CA ALA A 245 61.75 -79.45 129.53
C ALA A 245 61.77 -77.95 129.17
N ALA A 246 61.48 -77.61 127.90
CA ALA A 246 61.24 -76.21 127.49
C ALA A 246 59.97 -75.99 126.66
N ARG A 247 59.04 -76.94 126.68
CA ARG A 247 57.62 -76.62 126.50
C ARG A 247 57.18 -75.94 127.80
N LEU A 248 56.97 -74.60 127.80
CA LEU A 248 56.19 -73.78 128.77
C LEU A 248 56.80 -72.43 129.23
N ARG A 249 57.50 -71.63 128.39
CA ARG A 249 57.87 -70.25 128.80
C ARG A 249 57.67 -69.05 127.85
N GLU A 250 57.19 -69.18 126.61
CA GLU A 250 56.91 -67.97 125.78
C GLU A 250 55.50 -67.86 125.23
N LEU A 251 54.53 -68.13 126.10
CA LEU A 251 53.21 -67.50 126.06
C LEU A 251 53.25 -66.06 126.65
N ALA A 252 54.42 -65.42 126.73
CA ALA A 252 54.61 -64.15 127.46
C ALA A 252 55.45 -63.07 126.76
N ALA A 253 55.99 -63.31 125.55
CA ALA A 253 56.48 -62.23 124.68
C ALA A 253 55.38 -61.78 123.70
N ALA A 254 54.18 -61.66 124.26
CA ALA A 254 53.11 -60.85 123.72
C ALA A 254 53.60 -59.39 123.54
N GLU A 255 52.77 -58.60 122.87
CA GLU A 255 52.72 -57.13 122.99
C GLU A 255 53.74 -56.30 122.20
N ALA A 256 54.91 -56.82 121.78
CA ALA A 256 55.90 -55.95 121.11
C ALA A 256 55.67 -55.69 119.60
N LEU A 257 54.97 -56.56 118.87
CA LEU A 257 54.79 -56.40 117.40
C LEU A 257 53.36 -56.07 116.95
N ARG A 258 52.49 -55.72 117.91
CA ARG A 258 51.26 -54.95 117.66
C ARG A 258 51.50 -53.42 117.62
N ALA A 259 52.70 -52.94 117.93
CA ALA A 259 53.04 -51.51 118.01
C ALA A 259 53.94 -51.00 116.86
N ARG A 260 53.78 -51.54 115.65
CA ARG A 260 54.26 -50.89 114.41
C ARG A 260 53.13 -50.47 113.47
N LEU A 261 52.04 -50.02 114.08
CA LEU A 261 50.90 -49.38 113.43
C LEU A 261 50.77 -47.91 113.89
N ALA A 262 51.82 -47.07 113.87
CA ALA A 262 51.64 -45.69 114.40
C ALA A 262 52.35 -44.54 113.69
N ASP A 263 53.57 -44.66 113.17
CA ASP A 263 54.27 -43.51 112.57
C ASP A 263 54.85 -43.92 111.22
N ALA A 264 54.47 -43.38 110.07
CA ALA A 264 53.84 -42.09 109.78
C ALA A 264 52.82 -42.29 108.64
N GLN A 265 51.53 -42.02 108.83
CA GLN A 265 50.88 -40.72 109.04
C GLN A 265 50.74 -39.87 107.77
N GLY A 266 49.47 -39.58 107.46
CA GLY A 266 49.00 -38.37 106.78
C GLY A 266 49.08 -38.44 105.26
N ALA A 267 48.01 -38.31 104.48
CA ALA A 267 46.72 -37.68 104.72
C ALA A 267 45.76 -38.19 103.60
N LEU A 268 44.57 -38.67 103.93
CA LEU A 268 43.29 -37.93 103.87
C LEU A 268 43.02 -37.41 102.44
N SER A 269 42.15 -38.07 101.67
CA SER A 269 40.68 -37.99 101.72
C SER A 269 40.14 -36.82 100.91
N GLU A 270 38.83 -36.90 100.66
CA GLU A 270 37.95 -35.88 100.07
C GLU A 270 37.92 -35.95 98.54
N GLU A 271 36.96 -36.73 98.04
CA GLU A 271 35.63 -36.22 97.62
C GLU A 271 35.71 -35.85 96.15
N GLU A 272 35.28 -36.71 95.24
CA GLU A 272 33.85 -36.92 95.05
C GLU A 272 33.07 -35.61 95.23
N GLN A 273 33.39 -34.57 94.44
CA GLN A 273 32.41 -33.63 93.89
C GLN A 273 33.09 -32.45 93.18
N ALA A 274 33.20 -32.57 91.85
CA ALA A 274 32.90 -31.47 90.92
C ALA A 274 32.92 -32.10 89.52
N ARG A 275 31.86 -32.83 89.15
CA ARG A 275 30.84 -32.25 88.27
C ARG A 275 31.45 -31.46 87.12
N LEU A 276 31.19 -31.99 85.93
CA LEU A 276 30.47 -31.27 84.88
C LEU A 276 30.73 -29.77 84.91
N ALA A 277 31.43 -29.27 83.91
CA ALA A 277 30.78 -28.47 82.90
C ALA A 277 31.84 -27.80 82.03
N GLU A 278 31.40 -27.63 80.80
CA GLU A 278 31.77 -26.53 79.93
C GLU A 278 33.22 -26.56 79.42
N ALA A 279 33.41 -27.22 78.29
CA ALA A 279 33.05 -26.67 76.99
C ALA A 279 34.20 -25.89 76.40
N ALA A 280 34.11 -25.89 75.08
CA ALA A 280 34.43 -24.73 74.29
C ALA A 280 35.92 -24.46 74.12
N ALA A 281 36.29 -24.81 72.89
CA ALA A 281 36.71 -23.80 71.94
C ALA A 281 38.13 -23.30 72.13
N ALA A 282 39.06 -23.94 71.42
CA ALA A 282 40.21 -23.22 70.90
C ALA A 282 40.91 -23.82 69.66
N GLU A 283 40.53 -24.99 69.12
CA GLU A 283 41.23 -25.48 67.92
C GLU A 283 40.33 -26.20 66.92
N ALA A 284 39.14 -25.64 66.73
CA ALA A 284 38.49 -25.70 65.43
C ALA A 284 39.30 -24.88 64.40
N LEU A 285 39.15 -25.22 63.12
CA LEU A 285 39.06 -24.24 62.04
C LEU A 285 40.37 -23.69 61.41
N ARG A 286 41.47 -24.44 61.26
CA ARG A 286 42.58 -23.89 60.45
C ARG A 286 43.37 -24.72 59.45
N GLU A 287 43.13 -26.01 59.26
CA GLU A 287 43.85 -26.71 58.17
C GLU A 287 42.95 -27.63 57.35
N ARG A 288 41.80 -27.08 56.93
CA ARG A 288 40.95 -27.64 55.89
C ARG A 288 40.92 -26.79 54.61
N LEU A 289 41.85 -25.84 54.42
CA LEU A 289 41.89 -24.97 53.24
C LEU A 289 43.32 -24.56 52.88
N GLU A 290 44.13 -25.52 52.43
CA GLU A 290 45.24 -25.17 51.53
C GLU A 290 45.44 -26.28 50.48
N ASN A 291 44.54 -26.24 49.49
CA ASN A 291 44.80 -26.43 48.05
C ASN A 291 45.08 -27.87 47.56
N ALA A 292 44.16 -28.57 46.89
CA ALA A 292 43.30 -28.20 45.74
C ALA A 292 44.06 -27.88 44.43
N ASP A 293 45.12 -28.64 44.11
CA ASP A 293 45.77 -28.60 42.78
C ASP A 293 46.22 -29.99 42.25
N ALA A 294 45.70 -31.10 42.81
CA ALA A 294 46.07 -32.46 42.41
C ALA A 294 44.93 -33.28 41.79
N GLU A 295 43.80 -32.66 41.46
CA GLU A 295 42.59 -33.35 40.97
C GLU A 295 42.38 -33.30 39.44
N LEU A 296 43.28 -32.68 38.67
CA LEU A 296 43.15 -32.63 37.19
C LEU A 296 44.22 -33.42 36.41
N THR A 297 45.09 -34.18 37.08
CA THR A 297 46.12 -35.01 36.39
C THR A 297 46.01 -36.51 36.68
N ALA A 298 45.17 -36.93 37.62
CA ALA A 298 44.96 -38.34 37.95
C ALA A 298 43.86 -39.02 37.12
N MET A 299 42.98 -38.25 36.45
CA MET A 299 41.80 -38.79 35.76
C MET A 299 42.05 -39.18 34.29
N SER A 300 43.23 -38.90 33.71
CA SER A 300 43.59 -39.28 32.33
C SER A 300 44.51 -40.50 32.22
N LEU A 301 44.99 -41.06 33.35
CA LEU A 301 45.85 -42.25 33.35
C LEU A 301 45.16 -43.52 33.89
N ALA A 302 44.05 -43.36 34.61
CA ALA A 302 43.29 -44.50 35.17
C ALA A 302 42.28 -45.14 34.19
N LEU A 303 42.03 -44.51 33.03
CA LEU A 303 41.07 -45.03 32.03
C LEU A 303 41.73 -45.85 30.89
N GLU A 304 43.06 -45.79 30.75
CA GLU A 304 43.82 -46.57 29.75
C GLU A 304 44.29 -47.92 30.33
N GLU A 305 44.55 -47.99 31.64
CA GLU A 305 45.00 -49.22 32.32
C GLU A 305 43.86 -50.24 32.53
N GLN A 306 42.60 -49.76 32.55
CA GLN A 306 41.42 -50.62 32.66
C GLN A 306 40.97 -51.24 31.31
N ARG A 307 41.46 -50.75 30.17
CA ARG A 307 41.25 -51.38 28.85
C ARG A 307 42.19 -52.55 28.59
N GLN A 308 43.42 -52.50 29.10
CA GLN A 308 44.42 -53.57 28.89
C GLN A 308 44.12 -54.83 29.72
N GLN A 309 43.53 -54.67 30.92
CA GLN A 309 43.19 -55.79 31.81
C GLN A 309 41.95 -56.60 31.36
N ALA A 310 41.18 -56.10 30.38
CA ALA A 310 40.05 -56.83 29.80
C ALA A 310 40.44 -57.71 28.58
N GLU A 311 41.59 -57.47 27.95
CA GLU A 311 42.10 -58.27 26.83
C GLU A 311 42.96 -59.47 27.27
N ASP A 312 43.59 -59.41 28.45
CA ASP A 312 44.37 -60.54 29.00
C ASP A 312 43.50 -61.66 29.60
N THR A 313 42.24 -61.36 29.95
CA THR A 313 41.28 -62.34 30.50
C THR A 313 40.56 -63.18 29.44
N LEU A 314 40.72 -62.87 28.14
CA LEU A 314 40.15 -63.68 27.04
C LEU A 314 41.20 -64.52 26.29
N THR A 315 42.47 -64.49 26.73
CA THR A 315 43.55 -65.33 26.16
C THR A 315 43.97 -66.49 27.08
N LEU A 316 43.40 -66.57 28.31
CA LEU A 316 43.55 -67.73 29.22
C LEU A 316 42.29 -68.60 29.33
N LEU A 317 41.43 -68.56 28.31
CA LEU A 317 40.27 -69.45 28.14
C LEU A 317 40.39 -70.31 26.86
N ALA A 318 41.62 -70.63 26.45
CA ALA A 318 41.91 -71.57 25.36
C ALA A 318 42.89 -72.71 25.77
N GLY A 319 43.05 -72.96 27.08
CA GLY A 319 44.03 -73.92 27.61
C GLY A 319 43.53 -74.77 28.78
N ALA A 320 42.23 -74.99 28.93
CA ALA A 320 41.65 -75.70 30.07
C ALA A 320 40.72 -76.87 29.70
N ASN A 321 41.00 -77.57 28.58
CA ASN A 321 40.38 -78.86 28.25
C ASN A 321 41.38 -80.04 28.33
N ALA A 322 42.39 -79.93 29.21
CA ALA A 322 43.42 -80.97 29.38
C ALA A 322 43.62 -81.42 30.84
N VAL A 323 42.72 -81.07 31.76
CA VAL A 323 42.79 -81.47 33.19
C VAL A 323 41.55 -82.24 33.66
N GLU A 324 40.53 -82.39 32.81
CA GLU A 324 39.29 -83.13 33.12
C GLU A 324 39.44 -84.67 32.94
N ALA A 325 40.48 -85.12 32.23
CA ALA A 325 40.77 -86.55 32.06
C ALA A 325 41.62 -87.15 33.19
N GLU A 326 42.51 -86.37 33.83
CA GLU A 326 43.41 -86.88 34.88
C GLU A 326 42.72 -86.97 36.27
N LEU A 327 41.67 -86.17 36.50
CA LEU A 327 40.87 -86.22 37.73
C LEU A 327 39.87 -87.40 37.76
N ASN A 328 39.43 -87.87 36.59
CA ASN A 328 38.53 -89.04 36.48
C ASN A 328 39.27 -90.38 36.72
N ASP A 329 40.54 -90.48 36.37
CA ASP A 329 41.36 -91.68 36.64
C ASP A 329 41.77 -91.81 38.13
N ARG A 330 41.92 -90.68 38.84
CA ARG A 330 42.21 -90.69 40.29
C ARG A 330 40.97 -90.98 41.16
N LEU A 331 39.77 -90.68 40.67
CA LEU A 331 38.50 -91.04 41.34
C LEU A 331 38.22 -92.55 41.24
N ALA A 332 38.60 -93.20 40.15
CA ALA A 332 38.47 -94.64 39.96
C ALA A 332 39.41 -95.47 40.85
N ALA A 333 40.60 -94.93 41.18
CA ALA A 333 41.53 -95.57 42.12
C ALA A 333 41.08 -95.44 43.58
N ALA A 334 40.46 -94.32 43.96
CA ALA A 334 39.95 -94.09 45.32
C ALA A 334 38.68 -94.89 45.65
N LEU A 335 37.86 -95.24 44.65
CA LEU A 335 36.64 -96.02 44.83
C LEU A 335 36.90 -97.54 45.01
N LEU A 336 38.08 -98.03 44.61
CA LEU A 336 38.50 -99.44 44.80
C LEU A 336 39.13 -99.70 46.18
N GLU A 337 39.53 -98.63 46.89
CA GLU A 337 40.08 -98.69 48.25
C GLU A 337 39.00 -98.52 49.33
N LEU A 338 37.81 -98.05 48.95
CA LEU A 338 36.61 -97.96 49.79
C LEU A 338 35.77 -99.26 49.79
N GLU A 339 35.79 -100.03 48.70
CA GLU A 339 35.05 -101.31 48.59
C GLU A 339 35.67 -102.45 49.43
N ASN A 340 36.93 -102.32 49.86
CA ASN A 340 37.62 -103.30 50.73
C ASN A 340 37.57 -102.98 52.22
N ARG A 341 36.81 -101.96 52.64
CA ARG A 341 36.69 -101.55 54.05
C ARG A 341 35.26 -101.64 54.59
N GLU A 342 34.43 -102.46 53.95
CA GLU A 342 33.08 -102.86 54.40
C GLU A 342 32.98 -104.38 54.61
N ALA A 343 33.96 -104.97 55.31
CA ALA A 343 33.88 -106.36 55.79
C ALA A 343 34.36 -106.49 57.24
N ALA A 344 33.96 -105.55 58.11
CA ALA A 344 34.07 -105.70 59.56
C ALA A 344 33.00 -104.86 60.27
N LEU A 345 31.76 -105.34 60.25
CA LEU A 345 30.74 -104.95 61.21
C LEU A 345 30.71 -106.00 62.33
N ALA A 346 30.97 -105.59 63.58
CA ALA A 346 30.25 -106.09 64.73
C ALA A 346 30.42 -105.14 65.94
N ASP A 347 29.27 -104.78 66.49
CA ASP A 347 29.01 -104.16 67.80
C ASP A 347 29.27 -102.66 67.99
N ARG A 348 28.22 -101.86 67.73
CA ARG A 348 27.73 -100.93 68.75
C ARG A 348 26.28 -100.45 68.55
N ASP A 349 25.33 -101.32 68.87
CA ASP A 349 23.98 -100.91 69.28
C ASP A 349 24.04 -100.25 70.67
N ALA A 350 24.41 -98.97 70.75
CA ALA A 350 24.33 -98.21 72.02
C ALA A 350 24.33 -96.67 71.92
N LEU A 351 23.97 -96.03 70.79
CA LEU A 351 23.97 -94.55 70.69
C LEU A 351 22.74 -93.99 69.96
N ALA A 352 21.56 -94.41 70.41
CA ALA A 352 20.28 -93.91 69.91
C ALA A 352 19.59 -92.90 70.85
N ALA A 353 20.30 -92.34 71.84
CA ALA A 353 19.71 -91.44 72.84
C ALA A 353 20.28 -90.00 72.86
N GLU A 354 21.26 -89.65 72.02
CA GLU A 354 21.96 -88.35 72.05
C GLU A 354 21.73 -87.50 70.79
N VAL A 355 20.67 -87.80 70.01
CA VAL A 355 20.29 -87.03 68.80
C VAL A 355 18.99 -86.23 69.02
N ALA A 356 18.43 -86.27 70.22
CA ALA A 356 17.18 -85.58 70.54
C ALA A 356 17.36 -84.09 70.92
N GLU A 357 18.55 -83.63 71.31
CA GLU A 357 18.80 -82.22 71.69
C GLU A 357 19.21 -81.31 70.52
N LEU A 358 19.55 -81.85 69.35
CA LEU A 358 19.96 -81.05 68.17
C LEU A 358 18.79 -80.68 67.22
N ARG A 359 17.54 -80.85 67.65
CA ARG A 359 16.36 -80.58 66.81
C ARG A 359 15.86 -79.12 66.84
N ASP A 360 16.15 -78.35 67.89
CA ASP A 360 15.70 -76.95 67.96
C ASP A 360 16.53 -76.00 67.07
N ALA A 361 17.80 -76.32 66.78
CA ALA A 361 18.63 -75.52 65.87
C ALA A 361 18.32 -75.75 64.37
N SER A 362 17.58 -76.82 64.02
CA SER A 362 17.23 -77.16 62.63
C SER A 362 16.00 -76.41 62.12
N THR A 363 15.06 -76.08 63.01
CA THR A 363 13.83 -75.35 62.67
C THR A 363 14.10 -73.90 62.29
N ASP A 364 15.05 -73.25 62.96
CA ASP A 364 15.41 -71.86 62.67
C ASP A 364 16.10 -71.71 61.30
N THR A 365 16.97 -72.65 60.92
CA THR A 365 17.57 -72.67 59.56
C THR A 365 16.56 -72.85 58.43
N ALA A 366 15.47 -73.59 58.65
CA ALA A 366 14.43 -73.77 57.64
C ALA A 366 13.61 -72.48 57.47
N VAL A 367 13.25 -71.83 58.58
CA VAL A 367 12.53 -70.55 58.59
C VAL A 367 13.35 -69.44 57.93
N ILE A 368 14.66 -69.34 58.23
CA ILE A 368 15.56 -68.35 57.61
C ILE A 368 15.70 -68.59 56.10
N ARG A 369 15.80 -69.86 55.67
CA ARG A 369 15.90 -70.20 54.24
C ARG A 369 14.63 -69.85 53.46
N ASP A 370 13.47 -70.08 54.06
CA ASP A 370 12.18 -69.70 53.48
C ASP A 370 12.00 -68.16 53.45
N GLN A 371 12.47 -67.45 54.48
CA GLN A 371 12.51 -65.98 54.50
C GLN A 371 13.45 -65.40 53.43
N LEU A 372 14.64 -65.99 53.25
CA LEU A 372 15.59 -65.60 52.20
C LEU A 372 15.03 -65.85 50.80
N ALA A 373 14.36 -66.99 50.60
CA ALA A 373 13.70 -67.32 49.33
C ALA A 373 12.54 -66.36 49.02
N ALA A 374 11.73 -66.02 50.04
CA ALA A 374 10.66 -65.03 49.91
C ALA A 374 11.21 -63.62 49.61
N ALA A 375 12.30 -63.20 50.27
CA ALA A 375 12.94 -61.92 50.02
C ALA A 375 13.57 -61.82 48.62
N LEU A 376 14.21 -62.90 48.13
CA LEU A 376 14.73 -62.99 46.77
C LEU A 376 13.62 -62.96 45.71
N ALA A 377 12.50 -63.65 45.96
CA ALA A 377 11.34 -63.61 45.06
C ALA A 377 10.71 -62.22 45.01
N ALA A 378 10.60 -61.54 46.16
CA ALA A 378 10.13 -60.16 46.25
C ALA A 378 11.06 -59.18 45.50
N ARG A 379 12.38 -59.36 45.61
CA ARG A 379 13.37 -58.56 44.88
C ARG A 379 13.27 -58.76 43.37
N LEU A 380 13.23 -60.00 42.89
CA LEU A 380 13.12 -60.28 41.45
C LEU A 380 11.83 -59.71 40.86
N ALA A 381 10.73 -59.76 41.62
CA ALA A 381 9.47 -59.11 41.24
C ALA A 381 9.62 -57.57 41.20
N ALA A 382 10.28 -56.97 42.19
CA ALA A 382 10.51 -55.53 42.23
C ALA A 382 11.43 -55.05 41.08
N GLU A 383 12.52 -55.77 40.80
CA GLU A 383 13.43 -55.51 39.68
C GLU A 383 12.72 -55.62 38.32
N ALA A 384 11.89 -56.66 38.13
CA ALA A 384 11.11 -56.82 36.89
C ALA A 384 10.11 -55.67 36.70
N THR A 385 9.41 -55.27 37.78
CA THR A 385 8.46 -54.16 37.75
C THR A 385 9.16 -52.83 37.47
N ALA A 386 10.33 -52.59 38.07
CA ALA A 386 11.14 -51.39 37.84
C ALA A 386 11.65 -51.31 36.39
N SER A 387 12.07 -52.45 35.82
CA SER A 387 12.49 -52.52 34.42
C SER A 387 11.34 -52.22 33.47
N GLU A 388 10.13 -52.78 33.70
CA GLU A 388 8.95 -52.50 32.89
C GLU A 388 8.59 -51.00 32.91
N VAL A 389 8.58 -50.39 34.10
CA VAL A 389 8.31 -48.95 34.30
C VAL A 389 9.34 -48.06 33.58
N MET A 390 10.62 -48.44 33.60
CA MET A 390 11.69 -47.73 32.86
C MET A 390 11.44 -47.73 31.35
N THR A 391 11.13 -48.89 30.76
CA THR A 391 10.79 -49.00 29.33
C THR A 391 9.54 -48.19 28.96
N GLU A 392 8.52 -48.19 29.82
CA GLU A 392 7.31 -47.39 29.59
C GLU A 392 7.61 -45.88 29.65
N GLN A 393 8.48 -45.43 30.57
CA GLN A 393 8.95 -44.05 30.62
C GLN A 393 9.71 -43.63 29.36
N GLU A 394 10.57 -44.49 28.82
CA GLU A 394 11.29 -44.22 27.57
C GLU A 394 10.32 -44.06 26.39
N ARG A 395 9.31 -44.93 26.33
CA ARG A 395 8.24 -44.86 25.31
C ARG A 395 7.41 -43.58 25.45
N GLN A 396 7.01 -43.22 26.66
CA GLN A 396 6.29 -41.97 26.93
C GLN A 396 7.13 -40.74 26.59
N ALA A 397 8.42 -40.73 26.93
CA ALA A 397 9.33 -39.64 26.60
C ALA A 397 9.48 -39.43 25.08
N ALA A 398 9.55 -40.53 24.32
CA ALA A 398 9.56 -40.48 22.86
C ALA A 398 8.26 -39.89 22.29
N LEU A 399 7.10 -40.33 22.77
CA LEU A 399 5.79 -39.79 22.36
C LEU A 399 5.67 -38.29 22.65
N LEU A 400 6.17 -37.86 23.82
CA LEU A 400 6.13 -36.46 24.26
C LEU A 400 7.05 -35.58 23.42
N SER A 401 8.21 -36.11 23.00
CA SER A 401 9.10 -35.43 22.06
C SER A 401 8.42 -35.23 20.71
N THR A 402 7.77 -36.27 20.18
CA THR A 402 7.02 -36.17 18.92
C THR A 402 5.88 -35.18 19.02
N ALA A 403 5.07 -35.25 20.07
CA ALA A 403 3.94 -34.34 20.29
C ALA A 403 4.40 -32.87 20.41
N ARG A 404 5.54 -32.61 21.04
CA ARG A 404 6.14 -31.26 21.10
C ARG A 404 6.61 -30.76 19.75
N GLN A 405 7.17 -31.64 18.93
CA GLN A 405 7.59 -31.28 17.57
C GLN A 405 6.38 -30.93 16.71
N GLU A 406 5.32 -31.75 16.75
CA GLU A 406 4.06 -31.50 16.03
C GLU A 406 3.41 -30.18 16.47
N LEU A 407 3.39 -29.90 17.79
CA LEU A 407 2.91 -28.63 18.32
C LEU A 407 3.69 -27.43 17.78
N ALA A 408 5.02 -27.50 17.78
CA ALA A 408 5.87 -26.42 17.27
C ALA A 408 5.69 -26.19 15.76
N GLU A 409 5.46 -27.25 14.98
CA GLU A 409 5.13 -27.14 13.56
C GLU A 409 3.78 -26.45 13.35
N GLU A 410 2.76 -26.81 14.13
CA GLU A 410 1.42 -26.22 14.02
C GLU A 410 1.39 -24.75 14.49
N GLU A 411 2.12 -24.39 15.53
CA GLU A 411 2.32 -23.00 15.98
C GLU A 411 2.99 -22.16 14.89
N ALA A 412 4.02 -22.69 14.21
CA ALA A 412 4.70 -22.01 13.12
C ALA A 412 3.76 -21.77 11.92
N LEU A 413 2.91 -22.74 11.60
CA LEU A 413 1.86 -22.64 10.59
C LEU A 413 0.81 -21.59 10.98
N SER A 414 0.31 -21.59 12.23
CA SER A 414 -0.62 -20.58 12.74
C SER A 414 -0.01 -19.17 12.63
N ALA A 415 1.23 -18.99 13.08
CA ALA A 415 1.94 -17.71 12.98
C ALA A 415 2.20 -17.25 11.53
N GLN A 416 2.39 -18.18 10.59
CA GLN A 416 2.50 -17.85 9.17
C GLN A 416 1.14 -17.40 8.61
N SER A 417 0.06 -18.14 8.89
CA SER A 417 -1.29 -17.79 8.46
C SER A 417 -1.76 -16.45 9.04
N GLN A 418 -1.42 -16.12 10.30
CA GLN A 418 -1.71 -14.80 10.89
C GLN A 418 -1.02 -13.65 10.13
N ARG A 419 0.23 -13.86 9.70
CA ARG A 419 0.96 -12.88 8.88
C ARG A 419 0.31 -12.71 7.50
N GLU A 420 -0.20 -13.78 6.92
CA GLU A 420 -0.92 -13.75 5.64
C GLU A 420 -2.25 -12.97 5.76
N VAL A 421 -3.03 -13.23 6.81
CA VAL A 421 -4.25 -12.47 7.13
C VAL A 421 -3.95 -10.98 7.30
N ALA A 422 -2.88 -10.62 8.01
CA ALA A 422 -2.48 -9.23 8.19
C ALA A 422 -2.13 -8.55 6.86
N ALA A 423 -1.41 -9.26 5.97
CA ALA A 423 -1.06 -8.77 4.64
C ALA A 423 -2.30 -8.59 3.74
N LEU A 424 -3.24 -9.54 3.76
CA LEU A 424 -4.52 -9.45 3.05
C LEU A 424 -5.34 -8.26 3.55
N ASN A 425 -5.40 -8.04 4.87
CA ASN A 425 -6.10 -6.88 5.45
C ASN A 425 -5.50 -5.55 4.98
N GLN A 426 -4.17 -5.45 4.91
CA GLN A 426 -3.49 -4.26 4.37
C GLN A 426 -3.84 -4.04 2.89
N GLN A 427 -3.89 -5.11 2.09
CA GLN A 427 -4.30 -5.03 0.68
C GLN A 427 -5.75 -4.56 0.54
N VAL A 428 -6.68 -5.09 1.34
CA VAL A 428 -8.08 -4.65 1.37
C VAL A 428 -8.21 -3.17 1.73
N ALA A 429 -7.44 -2.70 2.72
CA ALA A 429 -7.44 -1.29 3.12
C ALA A 429 -6.92 -0.38 2.00
N ALA A 430 -5.84 -0.78 1.31
CA ALA A 430 -5.30 -0.05 0.16
C ALA A 430 -6.32 0.05 -0.98
N LEU A 431 -6.94 -1.08 -1.36
CA LEU A 431 -7.98 -1.11 -2.40
C LEU A 431 -9.19 -0.23 -2.04
N ARG A 432 -9.64 -0.21 -0.78
CA ARG A 432 -10.73 0.68 -0.33
C ARG A 432 -10.36 2.16 -0.47
N SER A 433 -9.09 2.51 -0.21
CA SER A 433 -8.61 3.88 -0.39
C SER A 433 -8.54 4.27 -1.87
N GLU A 434 -8.09 3.37 -2.75
CA GLU A 434 -8.08 3.60 -4.20
C GLU A 434 -9.50 3.80 -4.74
N LEU A 435 -10.47 2.96 -4.32
CA LEU A 435 -11.89 3.12 -4.63
C LEU A 435 -12.44 4.49 -4.23
N GLY A 436 -12.13 4.94 -3.02
CA GLY A 436 -12.55 6.26 -2.56
C GLY A 436 -11.98 7.39 -3.42
N SER A 437 -10.72 7.25 -3.86
CA SER A 437 -10.10 8.22 -4.78
C SER A 437 -10.74 8.19 -6.16
N LEU A 438 -11.06 7.02 -6.70
CA LEU A 438 -11.74 6.88 -7.99
C LEU A 438 -13.15 7.47 -7.94
N GLN A 439 -13.90 7.22 -6.87
CA GLN A 439 -15.23 7.80 -6.65
C GLN A 439 -15.17 9.34 -6.60
N ALA A 440 -14.19 9.90 -5.88
CA ALA A 440 -14.02 11.35 -5.83
C ALA A 440 -13.68 11.98 -7.20
N LEU A 441 -12.87 11.29 -8.02
CA LEU A 441 -12.59 11.73 -9.39
C LEU A 441 -13.84 11.65 -10.28
N LEU A 442 -14.63 10.58 -10.11
CA LEU A 442 -15.90 10.36 -10.80
C LEU A 442 -16.88 11.51 -10.51
N ASP A 443 -17.06 11.85 -9.24
CA ASP A 443 -17.97 12.91 -8.79
C ASP A 443 -17.51 14.28 -9.30
N ALA A 444 -16.20 14.56 -9.25
CA ALA A 444 -15.63 15.82 -9.78
C ALA A 444 -15.81 15.95 -11.30
N ALA A 445 -15.68 14.85 -12.06
CA ALA A 445 -15.93 14.84 -13.50
C ALA A 445 -17.42 15.12 -13.81
N ALA A 446 -18.33 14.51 -13.06
CA ALA A 446 -19.77 14.74 -13.21
C ALA A 446 -20.16 16.20 -12.90
N GLU A 447 -19.57 16.80 -11.86
CA GLU A 447 -19.81 18.21 -11.52
C GLU A 447 -19.32 19.16 -12.64
N ALA A 448 -18.13 18.90 -13.18
CA ALA A 448 -17.55 19.67 -14.29
C ALA A 448 -18.38 19.58 -15.58
N ASP A 449 -18.97 18.41 -15.88
CA ASP A 449 -19.87 18.25 -17.03
C ASP A 449 -21.16 19.06 -16.84
N SER A 450 -21.74 19.04 -15.62
CA SER A 450 -22.92 19.87 -15.32
C SER A 450 -22.63 21.37 -15.50
N GLU A 451 -21.45 21.84 -15.08
CA GLU A 451 -21.04 23.23 -15.29
C GLU A 451 -20.88 23.56 -16.78
N ALA A 452 -20.29 22.65 -17.55
CA ALA A 452 -20.14 22.82 -19.00
C ALA A 452 -21.51 22.94 -19.67
N GLN A 453 -22.47 22.10 -19.28
CA GLN A 453 -23.83 22.14 -19.80
C GLN A 453 -24.53 23.48 -19.53
N VAL A 454 -24.41 24.01 -18.31
CA VAL A 454 -24.94 25.34 -17.96
C VAL A 454 -24.30 26.45 -18.81
N ARG A 455 -22.99 26.37 -19.08
CA ARG A 455 -22.31 27.35 -19.96
C ARG A 455 -22.81 27.27 -21.39
N ILE A 456 -23.05 26.07 -21.92
CA ILE A 456 -23.59 25.87 -23.28
C ILE A 456 -24.99 26.47 -23.39
N GLU A 457 -25.86 26.23 -22.41
CA GLU A 457 -27.20 26.83 -22.37
C GLU A 457 -27.13 28.35 -22.31
N ALA A 458 -26.23 28.91 -21.49
CA ALA A 458 -26.03 30.36 -21.38
C ALA A 458 -25.52 30.97 -22.71
N LEU A 459 -24.54 30.33 -23.36
CA LEU A 459 -24.04 30.76 -24.67
C LEU A 459 -25.12 30.65 -25.75
N GLY A 460 -25.93 29.60 -25.74
CA GLY A 460 -27.07 29.44 -26.63
C GLY A 460 -28.10 30.55 -26.45
N ALA A 461 -28.41 30.92 -25.21
CA ALA A 461 -29.27 32.06 -24.91
C ALA A 461 -28.68 33.38 -25.41
N GLN A 462 -27.38 33.63 -25.17
CA GLN A 462 -26.68 34.82 -25.66
C GLN A 462 -26.71 34.90 -27.19
N LEU A 463 -26.42 33.81 -27.89
CA LEU A 463 -26.47 33.73 -29.34
C LEU A 463 -27.86 34.07 -29.87
N ASN A 464 -28.91 33.49 -29.28
CA ASN A 464 -30.29 33.78 -29.65
C ASN A 464 -30.63 35.27 -29.46
N THR A 465 -30.16 35.89 -28.38
CA THR A 465 -30.35 37.34 -28.18
C THR A 465 -29.56 38.18 -29.19
N ALA A 466 -28.35 37.76 -29.56
CA ALA A 466 -27.54 38.44 -30.57
C ALA A 466 -28.18 38.35 -31.96
N LEU A 467 -28.65 37.17 -32.35
CA LEU A 467 -29.40 36.95 -33.58
C LEU A 467 -30.68 37.78 -33.64
N ALA A 468 -31.42 37.87 -32.54
CA ALA A 468 -32.62 38.71 -32.47
C ALA A 468 -32.29 40.20 -32.64
N ARG A 469 -31.17 40.68 -32.05
CA ARG A 469 -30.70 42.06 -32.24
C ARG A 469 -30.27 42.32 -33.67
N ALA A 470 -29.46 41.44 -34.26
CA ALA A 470 -29.03 41.54 -35.65
C ALA A 470 -30.22 41.56 -36.61
N ALA A 471 -31.22 40.70 -36.40
CA ALA A 471 -32.45 40.70 -37.19
C ALA A 471 -33.24 42.01 -37.04
N GLN A 472 -33.28 42.60 -35.82
CA GLN A 472 -33.93 43.89 -35.58
C GLN A 472 -33.18 45.06 -36.23
N GLU A 473 -31.85 45.02 -36.22
CA GLU A 473 -31.00 46.03 -36.87
C GLU A 473 -31.12 45.94 -38.40
N ALA A 474 -31.07 44.74 -38.98
CA ALA A 474 -31.31 44.52 -40.40
C ALA A 474 -32.69 45.03 -40.83
N LYS A 475 -33.73 44.78 -40.02
CA LYS A 475 -35.07 45.33 -40.27
C LYS A 475 -35.08 46.86 -40.26
N ARG A 476 -34.43 47.49 -39.28
CA ARG A 476 -34.34 48.96 -39.21
C ARG A 476 -33.61 49.55 -40.41
N ALA A 477 -32.53 48.91 -40.86
CA ALA A 477 -31.80 49.34 -42.05
C ALA A 477 -32.70 49.30 -43.29
N ALA A 478 -33.43 48.19 -43.49
CA ALA A 478 -34.41 48.07 -44.58
C ALA A 478 -35.54 49.11 -44.52
N ASP A 479 -36.06 49.41 -43.31
CA ASP A 479 -37.10 50.43 -43.12
C ASP A 479 -36.58 51.85 -43.48
N LEU A 480 -35.32 52.16 -43.14
CA LEU A 480 -34.69 53.44 -43.48
C LEU A 480 -34.44 53.57 -44.98
N GLU A 481 -33.93 52.53 -45.63
CA GLU A 481 -33.74 52.51 -47.09
C GLU A 481 -35.07 52.71 -47.83
N ALA A 482 -36.14 52.05 -47.37
CA ALA A 482 -37.47 52.22 -47.94
C ALA A 482 -37.99 53.67 -47.79
N ALA A 483 -37.74 54.31 -46.66
CA ALA A 483 -38.13 55.71 -46.43
C ALA A 483 -37.35 56.70 -47.31
N GLU A 484 -36.06 56.47 -47.51
CA GLU A 484 -35.23 57.29 -48.39
C GLU A 484 -35.67 57.17 -49.86
N ALA A 485 -35.94 55.95 -50.33
CA ALA A 485 -36.43 55.71 -51.68
C ALA A 485 -37.75 56.47 -51.97
N GLU A 486 -38.68 56.48 -51.02
CA GLU A 486 -39.95 57.20 -51.17
C GLU A 486 -39.76 58.73 -51.19
N ARG A 487 -38.85 59.26 -50.37
CA ARG A 487 -38.52 60.69 -50.38
C ARG A 487 -37.98 61.13 -51.74
N LEU A 488 -37.02 60.39 -52.30
CA LEU A 488 -36.43 60.70 -53.60
C LEU A 488 -37.46 60.65 -54.73
N ARG A 489 -38.42 59.72 -54.65
CA ARG A 489 -39.52 59.61 -55.61
C ARG A 489 -40.40 60.86 -55.62
N LEU A 490 -40.81 61.34 -54.44
CA LEU A 490 -41.65 62.54 -54.31
C LEU A 490 -40.94 63.81 -54.83
N GLU A 491 -39.63 63.91 -54.61
CA GLU A 491 -38.83 65.03 -55.10
C GLU A 491 -38.72 65.04 -56.64
N ALA A 492 -38.51 63.87 -57.24
CA ALA A 492 -38.47 63.72 -58.69
C ALA A 492 -39.80 64.12 -59.35
N GLU A 493 -40.94 63.74 -58.75
CA GLU A 493 -42.28 64.13 -59.22
C GLU A 493 -42.49 65.65 -59.17
N ARG A 494 -42.04 66.31 -58.09
CA ARG A 494 -42.13 67.77 -57.95
C ARG A 494 -41.38 68.51 -59.06
N LEU A 495 -40.16 68.10 -59.36
CA LEU A 495 -39.33 68.75 -60.38
C LEU A 495 -39.93 68.58 -61.78
N GLN A 496 -40.51 67.43 -62.09
CA GLN A 496 -41.18 67.21 -63.37
C GLN A 496 -42.38 68.16 -63.58
N ASN A 497 -43.18 68.39 -62.53
CA ASN A 497 -44.32 69.31 -62.61
C ASN A 497 -43.89 70.75 -62.89
N GLN A 498 -42.77 71.22 -62.30
CA GLN A 498 -42.27 72.58 -62.53
C GLN A 498 -41.86 72.84 -63.99
N VAL A 499 -41.24 71.85 -64.64
CA VAL A 499 -40.84 71.95 -66.05
C VAL A 499 -42.07 72.02 -66.95
N ALA A 500 -43.09 71.19 -66.67
CA ALA A 500 -44.33 71.20 -67.45
C ALA A 500 -45.07 72.54 -67.36
N ASP A 501 -45.21 73.11 -66.15
CA ASP A 501 -45.87 74.40 -65.94
C ASP A 501 -45.20 75.53 -66.76
N LEU A 502 -43.86 75.55 -66.82
CA LEU A 502 -43.11 76.56 -67.57
C LEU A 502 -43.40 76.51 -69.09
N GLU A 503 -43.52 75.31 -69.66
CA GLU A 503 -43.79 75.15 -71.09
C GLU A 503 -45.20 75.63 -71.49
N ASP A 504 -46.19 75.38 -70.63
CA ASP A 504 -47.57 75.83 -70.82
C ASP A 504 -47.66 77.37 -70.79
N PHE A 505 -47.03 78.01 -69.80
CA PHE A 505 -47.01 79.48 -69.71
C PHE A 505 -46.33 80.14 -70.90
N ARG A 506 -45.22 79.58 -71.39
CA ARG A 506 -44.55 80.09 -72.60
C ARG A 506 -45.51 80.09 -73.79
N SER A 507 -46.31 79.05 -73.94
CA SER A 507 -47.25 78.91 -75.06
C SER A 507 -48.38 79.95 -75.00
N GLU A 508 -48.95 80.20 -73.82
CA GLU A 508 -50.00 81.21 -73.61
C GLU A 508 -49.46 82.64 -73.78
N PHE A 509 -48.26 82.92 -73.25
CA PHE A 509 -47.57 84.20 -73.35
C PHE A 509 -47.41 84.66 -74.80
N PHE A 510 -46.88 83.79 -75.68
CA PHE A 510 -46.66 84.13 -77.08
C PHE A 510 -47.95 84.12 -77.91
N GLY A 511 -48.98 83.38 -77.49
CA GLY A 511 -50.32 83.46 -78.06
C GLY A 511 -50.92 84.86 -77.91
N THR A 512 -50.95 85.39 -76.69
CA THR A 512 -51.49 86.73 -76.37
C THR A 512 -50.72 87.84 -77.07
N MET A 513 -49.38 87.78 -77.06
CA MET A 513 -48.55 88.76 -77.76
C MET A 513 -48.78 88.78 -79.27
N ARG A 514 -48.98 87.61 -79.91
CA ARG A 514 -49.27 87.53 -81.34
C ARG A 514 -50.59 88.21 -81.70
N GLN A 515 -51.59 88.13 -80.82
CA GLN A 515 -52.89 88.79 -81.04
C GLN A 515 -52.81 90.32 -80.97
N VAL A 516 -51.90 90.88 -80.17
CA VAL A 516 -51.76 92.33 -79.98
C VAL A 516 -50.83 92.97 -81.03
N LEU A 517 -49.80 92.25 -81.48
CA LEU A 517 -48.74 92.80 -82.35
C LEU A 517 -48.79 92.31 -83.82
N GLY A 518 -49.65 91.35 -84.16
CA GLY A 518 -49.59 90.60 -85.43
C GLY A 518 -49.96 91.35 -86.74
N ASP A 519 -50.64 92.49 -86.67
CA ASP A 519 -51.19 93.18 -87.86
C ASP A 519 -50.30 94.29 -88.44
N ARG A 520 -48.98 94.26 -88.21
CA ARG A 520 -48.07 95.36 -88.61
C ARG A 520 -46.86 94.88 -89.41
N GLU A 521 -46.46 95.64 -90.42
CA GLU A 521 -45.34 95.30 -91.31
C GLU A 521 -43.97 95.48 -90.63
N GLU A 522 -43.88 96.21 -89.51
CA GLU A 522 -42.61 96.61 -88.90
C GLU A 522 -42.07 95.68 -87.78
N VAL A 523 -42.85 94.67 -87.34
CA VAL A 523 -42.43 93.67 -86.33
C VAL A 523 -42.74 92.25 -86.81
N GLN A 524 -41.74 91.36 -86.83
CA GLN A 524 -41.92 89.97 -87.25
C GLN A 524 -41.87 89.02 -86.05
N ILE A 525 -42.80 88.07 -86.00
CA ILE A 525 -42.85 87.04 -84.96
C ILE A 525 -42.33 85.74 -85.56
N VAL A 526 -41.19 85.24 -85.06
CA VAL A 526 -40.54 84.02 -85.56
C VAL A 526 -40.46 83.00 -84.43
N GLY A 527 -41.44 82.10 -84.31
CA GLY A 527 -41.49 81.16 -83.18
C GLY A 527 -41.80 81.86 -81.85
N ASP A 528 -40.84 81.84 -80.91
CA ASP A 528 -40.91 82.40 -79.55
C ASP A 528 -40.08 83.69 -79.38
N ARG A 529 -39.87 84.44 -80.46
CA ARG A 529 -39.13 85.70 -80.44
C ARG A 529 -39.78 86.78 -81.30
N PHE A 530 -39.64 88.02 -80.83
CA PHE A 530 -40.07 89.23 -81.55
C PHE A 530 -38.87 89.86 -82.23
N VAL A 531 -38.93 90.00 -83.54
CA VAL A 531 -37.84 90.49 -84.38
C VAL A 531 -38.18 91.89 -84.89
N PHE A 532 -37.29 92.85 -84.63
CA PHE A 532 -37.40 94.25 -85.04
C PHE A 532 -36.29 94.59 -86.04
N SER A 533 -36.64 95.27 -87.13
CA SER A 533 -35.62 95.79 -88.06
C SER A 533 -34.82 96.92 -87.39
N SER A 534 -33.49 96.83 -87.45
CA SER A 534 -32.62 97.85 -86.85
C SER A 534 -32.74 99.22 -87.52
N GLU A 535 -33.16 99.31 -88.78
CA GLU A 535 -33.33 100.60 -89.48
C GLU A 535 -34.51 101.42 -88.96
N VAL A 536 -35.50 100.74 -88.38
CA VAL A 536 -36.65 101.38 -87.75
C VAL A 536 -36.27 101.83 -86.34
N LEU A 537 -35.46 101.02 -85.64
CA LEU A 537 -35.10 101.27 -84.25
C LEU A 537 -33.96 102.28 -84.09
N PHE A 538 -33.01 102.33 -85.01
CA PHE A 538 -31.77 103.08 -84.88
C PHE A 538 -31.44 103.84 -86.16
N GLU A 539 -30.75 104.96 -86.02
CA GLU A 539 -30.10 105.60 -87.16
C GLU A 539 -28.92 104.76 -87.69
N SER A 540 -28.53 105.01 -88.94
CA SER A 540 -27.43 104.29 -89.58
C SER A 540 -26.13 104.41 -88.76
N ALA A 541 -25.49 103.27 -88.50
CA ALA A 541 -24.28 103.15 -87.67
C ALA A 541 -24.38 103.72 -86.23
N SER A 542 -25.59 103.93 -85.72
CA SER A 542 -25.84 104.38 -84.34
C SER A 542 -26.44 103.26 -83.47
N ALA A 543 -26.22 103.34 -82.16
CA ALA A 543 -26.94 102.58 -81.15
C ALA A 543 -27.98 103.42 -80.38
N THR A 544 -28.10 104.71 -80.71
CA THR A 544 -29.13 105.57 -80.12
C THR A 544 -30.48 105.28 -80.79
N LEU A 545 -31.50 105.03 -79.99
CA LEU A 545 -32.85 104.75 -80.50
C LEU A 545 -33.45 105.99 -81.18
N SER A 546 -34.00 105.82 -82.38
CA SER A 546 -34.78 106.84 -83.06
C SER A 546 -36.10 107.11 -82.31
N PRO A 547 -36.76 108.27 -82.47
CA PRO A 547 -38.08 108.53 -81.88
C PRO A 547 -39.13 107.48 -82.29
N GLU A 548 -39.08 107.00 -83.53
CA GLU A 548 -39.91 105.91 -84.03
C GLU A 548 -39.57 104.59 -83.31
N GLY A 549 -38.28 104.30 -83.13
CA GLY A 549 -37.79 103.11 -82.42
C GLY A 549 -38.21 103.07 -80.96
N GLN A 550 -38.07 104.19 -80.26
CA GLN A 550 -38.57 104.39 -78.89
C GLN A 550 -40.07 104.10 -78.78
N THR A 551 -40.85 104.58 -79.76
CA THR A 551 -42.29 104.34 -79.82
C THR A 551 -42.63 102.86 -80.07
N GLN A 552 -41.83 102.13 -80.85
CA GLN A 552 -42.00 100.70 -81.08
C GLN A 552 -41.68 99.88 -79.82
N ILE A 553 -40.54 100.13 -79.19
CA ILE A 553 -40.14 99.43 -77.95
C ILE A 553 -41.11 99.73 -76.82
N ALA A 554 -41.61 100.97 -76.69
CA ALA A 554 -42.61 101.34 -75.69
C ALA A 554 -43.88 100.52 -75.77
N ARG A 555 -44.38 100.26 -76.98
CA ARG A 555 -45.55 99.40 -77.17
C ARG A 555 -45.30 97.97 -76.69
N VAL A 556 -44.17 97.40 -77.11
CA VAL A 556 -43.83 96.00 -76.78
C VAL A 556 -43.60 95.85 -75.28
N ALA A 557 -42.88 96.78 -74.67
CA ALA A 557 -42.64 96.82 -73.24
C ALA A 557 -43.95 96.90 -72.42
N ASN A 558 -44.93 97.68 -72.87
CA ASN A 558 -46.24 97.75 -72.20
C ASN A 558 -46.96 96.39 -72.25
N VAL A 559 -47.00 95.73 -73.40
CA VAL A 559 -47.63 94.40 -73.49
C VAL A 559 -46.84 93.37 -72.68
N LEU A 560 -45.51 93.43 -72.72
CA LEU A 560 -44.65 92.57 -71.89
C LEU A 560 -44.95 92.77 -70.39
N ALA A 561 -45.15 94.01 -69.95
CA ALA A 561 -45.48 94.32 -68.56
C ALA A 561 -46.87 93.80 -68.15
N GLU A 562 -47.85 93.85 -69.05
CA GLU A 562 -49.20 93.29 -68.81
C GLU A 562 -49.16 91.76 -68.67
N VAL A 563 -48.44 91.07 -69.56
CA VAL A 563 -48.40 89.60 -69.55
C VAL A 563 -47.45 89.07 -68.46
N ALA A 564 -46.39 89.80 -68.11
CA ALA A 564 -45.44 89.40 -67.07
C ALA A 564 -46.09 89.14 -65.69
N VAL A 565 -47.21 89.81 -65.39
CA VAL A 565 -47.96 89.62 -64.13
C VAL A 565 -48.64 88.25 -64.05
N LEU A 566 -48.88 87.59 -65.20
CA LEU A 566 -49.52 86.28 -65.25
C LEU A 566 -48.55 85.12 -64.96
N ILE A 567 -47.23 85.35 -65.02
CA ILE A 567 -46.24 84.31 -64.78
C ILE A 567 -46.04 84.14 -63.26
N PRO A 568 -46.30 82.96 -62.69
CA PRO A 568 -46.14 82.71 -61.25
C PRO A 568 -44.73 83.02 -60.75
N SER A 569 -44.63 83.54 -59.52
CA SER A 569 -43.33 83.83 -58.88
C SER A 569 -42.51 82.58 -58.56
N SER A 570 -43.07 81.38 -58.70
CA SER A 570 -42.38 80.10 -58.56
C SER A 570 -41.46 79.77 -59.75
N ILE A 571 -41.57 80.53 -60.84
CA ILE A 571 -40.79 80.37 -62.06
C ILE A 571 -39.79 81.53 -62.15
N ASP A 572 -38.50 81.20 -62.24
CA ASP A 572 -37.42 82.19 -62.35
C ASP A 572 -37.20 82.58 -63.83
N TRP A 573 -38.05 83.43 -64.39
CA TRP A 573 -38.01 83.83 -65.83
C TRP A 573 -37.32 85.18 -66.08
N ILE A 574 -36.83 85.38 -67.32
CA ILE A 574 -36.26 86.65 -67.84
C ILE A 574 -36.62 86.88 -69.33
N ILE A 575 -36.61 88.14 -69.78
CA ILE A 575 -36.65 88.56 -71.19
C ILE A 575 -35.24 88.86 -71.67
N ARG A 576 -34.78 88.15 -72.71
CA ARG A 576 -33.48 88.38 -73.33
C ARG A 576 -33.65 89.22 -74.60
N VAL A 577 -32.92 90.34 -74.66
CA VAL A 577 -32.81 91.25 -75.81
C VAL A 577 -31.53 90.90 -76.56
N ASP A 578 -31.68 90.35 -77.74
CA ASP A 578 -30.60 89.81 -78.57
C ASP A 578 -30.35 90.78 -79.76
N GLY A 579 -29.16 91.37 -79.85
CA GLY A 579 -28.79 92.32 -80.91
C GLY A 579 -28.00 91.67 -82.04
N HIS A 580 -28.28 92.05 -83.29
CA HIS A 580 -27.63 91.51 -84.49
C HIS A 580 -27.27 92.60 -85.53
N THR A 581 -26.20 92.37 -86.29
CA THR A 581 -25.77 93.23 -87.42
C THR A 581 -25.76 92.45 -88.73
N ASP A 582 -25.51 93.16 -89.84
CA ASP A 582 -25.09 92.49 -91.08
C ASP A 582 -23.59 92.17 -91.05
N ASN A 583 -23.09 91.64 -92.16
CA ASN A 583 -21.69 91.27 -92.37
C ASN A 583 -20.84 92.40 -92.98
N VAL A 584 -21.33 93.66 -93.01
CA VAL A 584 -20.56 94.79 -93.54
C VAL A 584 -19.64 95.29 -92.42
N PRO A 585 -18.31 95.31 -92.63
CA PRO A 585 -17.39 95.82 -91.61
C PRO A 585 -17.62 97.31 -91.36
N LEU A 586 -17.57 97.72 -90.09
CA LEU A 586 -17.59 99.13 -89.72
C LEU A 586 -16.29 99.81 -90.19
N GLY A 587 -16.40 101.03 -90.73
CA GLY A 587 -15.28 101.78 -91.33
C GLY A 587 -14.23 102.31 -90.33
N GLY A 588 -14.19 101.82 -89.10
CA GLY A 588 -13.20 102.13 -88.06
C GLY A 588 -13.12 103.57 -87.57
N SER A 589 -14.00 104.46 -88.03
CA SER A 589 -14.04 105.89 -87.72
C SER A 589 -15.29 106.34 -86.94
N GLY A 590 -16.15 105.38 -86.57
CA GLY A 590 -17.37 105.60 -85.76
C GLY A 590 -17.18 105.25 -84.27
N GLU A 591 -18.27 105.31 -83.50
CA GLU A 591 -18.30 105.07 -82.04
C GLU A 591 -17.98 103.62 -81.65
N PHE A 592 -18.34 102.64 -82.49
CA PHE A 592 -18.15 101.21 -82.24
C PHE A 592 -17.00 100.64 -83.06
N ALA A 593 -16.15 99.82 -82.44
CA ALA A 593 -14.98 99.23 -83.11
C ALA A 593 -15.35 98.12 -84.09
N ASP A 594 -16.37 97.31 -83.77
CA ASP A 594 -16.83 96.20 -84.58
C ASP A 594 -18.34 95.93 -84.44
N ASN A 595 -18.82 94.94 -85.20
CA ASN A 595 -20.21 94.52 -85.21
C ASN A 595 -20.67 93.87 -83.88
N TRP A 596 -19.77 93.31 -83.08
CA TRP A 596 -20.09 92.81 -81.75
C TRP A 596 -20.46 93.95 -80.82
N GLU A 597 -19.60 94.96 -80.71
CA GLU A 597 -19.82 96.15 -79.89
C GLU A 597 -21.09 96.89 -80.32
N LEU A 598 -21.32 97.05 -81.63
CA LEU A 598 -22.53 97.68 -82.14
C LEU A 598 -23.79 96.89 -81.77
N SER A 599 -23.78 95.57 -81.93
CA SER A 599 -24.94 94.72 -81.60
C SER A 599 -25.26 94.73 -80.10
N GLN A 600 -24.22 94.65 -79.26
CA GLN A 600 -24.35 94.71 -77.81
C GLN A 600 -24.80 96.10 -77.35
N GLY A 601 -24.25 97.16 -77.94
CA GLY A 601 -24.63 98.54 -77.68
C GLY A 601 -26.09 98.82 -78.03
N ARG A 602 -26.57 98.30 -79.16
CA ARG A 602 -28.00 98.39 -79.56
C ARG A 602 -28.92 97.61 -78.62
N ALA A 603 -28.58 96.36 -78.30
CA ALA A 603 -29.35 95.56 -77.34
C ALA A 603 -29.41 96.21 -75.96
N LEU A 604 -28.28 96.74 -75.49
CA LEU A 604 -28.19 97.46 -74.23
C LEU A 604 -29.00 98.76 -74.26
N SER A 605 -29.02 99.48 -75.39
CA SER A 605 -29.81 100.71 -75.53
C SER A 605 -31.32 100.42 -75.45
N VAL A 606 -31.77 99.30 -75.99
CA VAL A 606 -33.16 98.81 -75.83
C VAL A 606 -33.44 98.46 -74.37
N VAL A 607 -32.57 97.69 -73.71
CA VAL A 607 -32.75 97.36 -72.29
C VAL A 607 -32.77 98.61 -71.42
N LYS A 608 -31.82 99.53 -71.60
CA LYS A 608 -31.77 100.80 -70.88
C LYS A 608 -33.02 101.63 -71.09
N TYR A 609 -33.50 101.74 -72.33
CA TYR A 609 -34.74 102.43 -72.61
C TYR A 609 -35.94 101.75 -71.91
N MET A 610 -36.02 100.41 -71.93
CA MET A 610 -37.06 99.67 -71.21
C MET A 610 -36.99 99.85 -69.70
N THR A 611 -35.80 99.90 -69.11
CA THR A 611 -35.64 100.05 -67.65
C THR A 611 -35.77 101.50 -67.18
N GLU A 612 -35.11 102.43 -67.85
CA GLU A 612 -34.93 103.82 -67.39
C GLU A 612 -36.13 104.69 -67.78
N GLU A 613 -36.67 104.53 -69.00
CA GLU A 613 -37.77 105.35 -69.51
C GLU A 613 -39.14 104.69 -69.34
N LEU A 614 -39.21 103.35 -69.44
CA LEU A 614 -40.48 102.60 -69.38
C LEU A 614 -40.72 101.87 -68.05
N GLY A 615 -39.71 101.82 -67.16
CA GLY A 615 -39.84 101.23 -65.82
C GLY A 615 -39.95 99.71 -65.77
N PHE A 616 -39.50 98.98 -66.81
CA PHE A 616 -39.50 97.52 -66.81
C PHE A 616 -38.48 96.95 -65.80
N PRO A 617 -38.79 95.89 -65.03
CA PRO A 617 -37.91 95.37 -64.00
C PRO A 617 -36.53 94.94 -64.54
N PRO A 618 -35.40 95.43 -63.98
CA PRO A 618 -34.08 95.14 -64.50
C PRO A 618 -33.65 93.68 -64.27
N ASP A 619 -34.16 93.03 -63.23
CA ASP A 619 -33.92 91.60 -62.93
C ASP A 619 -34.63 90.66 -63.92
N LYS A 620 -35.52 91.20 -64.75
CA LYS A 620 -36.25 90.48 -65.80
C LYS A 620 -35.73 90.78 -67.20
N LEU A 621 -34.60 91.47 -67.33
CA LEU A 621 -34.00 91.80 -68.62
C LEU A 621 -32.55 91.35 -68.70
N ALA A 622 -32.16 90.83 -69.87
CA ALA A 622 -30.78 90.53 -70.19
C ALA A 622 -30.46 91.01 -71.61
N ALA A 623 -29.44 91.85 -71.78
CA ALA A 623 -28.97 92.30 -73.10
C ALA A 623 -27.82 91.43 -73.60
N THR A 624 -27.92 90.87 -74.80
CA THR A 624 -26.87 90.06 -75.43
C THR A 624 -26.61 90.55 -76.86
N GLY A 625 -25.38 90.91 -77.20
CA GLY A 625 -24.96 91.09 -78.59
C GLY A 625 -24.60 89.76 -79.25
N PHE A 626 -24.86 89.58 -80.54
CA PHE A 626 -24.40 88.42 -81.32
C PHE A 626 -23.61 88.80 -82.58
N GLY A 627 -23.45 90.10 -82.85
CA GLY A 627 -22.84 90.63 -84.07
C GLY A 627 -23.47 90.04 -85.33
N GLU A 628 -22.61 89.73 -86.30
CA GLU A 628 -22.96 89.14 -87.59
C GLU A 628 -23.08 87.61 -87.57
N TYR A 629 -22.77 86.96 -86.44
CA TYR A 629 -22.57 85.50 -86.34
C TYR A 629 -23.85 84.67 -86.23
N ARG A 630 -25.02 85.33 -86.22
CA ARG A 630 -26.34 84.68 -86.26
C ARG A 630 -27.22 85.32 -87.34
N PRO A 631 -26.84 85.21 -88.63
CA PRO A 631 -27.64 85.75 -89.71
C PRO A 631 -28.93 84.95 -89.86
N VAL A 632 -30.06 85.64 -90.05
CA VAL A 632 -31.34 85.01 -90.38
C VAL A 632 -31.45 84.78 -91.89
N ASN A 633 -30.78 85.59 -92.69
CA ASN A 633 -30.66 85.42 -94.12
C ASN A 633 -29.19 85.44 -94.54
N THR A 634 -28.71 84.35 -95.12
CA THR A 634 -27.30 84.20 -95.54
C THR A 634 -27.00 84.71 -96.94
N ASP A 635 -28.01 85.18 -97.69
CA ASP A 635 -27.83 85.71 -99.04
C ASP A 635 -27.00 87.00 -99.01
N ASP A 636 -26.18 87.22 -100.03
CA ASP A 636 -25.37 88.44 -100.16
C ASP A 636 -26.11 89.55 -100.95
N THR A 637 -27.31 89.89 -100.47
CA THR A 637 -28.17 90.93 -101.07
C THR A 637 -28.39 92.09 -100.09
N PRO A 638 -28.69 93.31 -100.59
CA PRO A 638 -29.09 94.43 -99.73
C PRO A 638 -30.26 94.07 -98.80
N GLU A 639 -31.22 93.29 -99.30
CA GLU A 639 -32.39 92.84 -98.55
C GLU A 639 -32.02 91.87 -97.42
N ALA A 640 -31.14 90.91 -97.67
CA ALA A 640 -30.66 89.98 -96.65
C ALA A 640 -29.85 90.69 -95.55
N ARG A 641 -29.02 91.66 -95.92
CA ARG A 641 -28.32 92.51 -94.94
C ARG A 641 -29.30 93.30 -94.07
N ALA A 642 -30.36 93.86 -94.65
CA ALA A 642 -31.40 94.55 -93.89
C ALA A 642 -32.11 93.62 -92.90
N GLN A 643 -32.40 92.37 -93.29
CA GLN A 643 -32.99 91.36 -92.40
C GLN A 643 -32.05 90.95 -91.25
N ASN A 644 -30.74 90.88 -91.50
CA ASN A 644 -29.76 90.52 -90.48
C ASN A 644 -29.55 91.61 -89.43
N ARG A 645 -29.65 92.89 -89.83
CA ARG A 645 -29.65 94.03 -88.91
C ARG A 645 -30.96 94.07 -88.13
N ARG A 646 -31.02 93.41 -86.97
CA ARG A 646 -32.26 93.27 -86.18
C ARG A 646 -32.02 93.21 -84.67
N ILE A 647 -33.07 93.44 -83.89
CA ILE A 647 -33.15 93.16 -82.46
C ILE A 647 -34.19 92.05 -82.23
N GLU A 648 -33.87 91.05 -81.43
CA GLU A 648 -34.81 89.99 -81.04
C GLU A 648 -35.13 90.08 -79.54
N LEU A 649 -36.40 89.91 -79.15
CA LEU A 649 -36.82 89.76 -77.74
C LEU A 649 -37.39 88.37 -77.51
N LYS A 650 -36.92 87.63 -76.50
CA LYS A 650 -37.42 86.29 -76.16
C LYS A 650 -37.55 86.03 -74.65
N LEU A 651 -38.44 85.12 -74.26
CA LEU A 651 -38.64 84.68 -72.87
C LEU A 651 -37.82 83.41 -72.58
N THR A 652 -37.16 83.33 -71.43
CA THR A 652 -36.38 82.14 -71.00
C THR A 652 -36.37 82.01 -69.47
N GLU A 653 -36.07 80.82 -68.96
CA GLU A 653 -35.67 80.65 -67.55
C GLU A 653 -34.30 81.29 -67.33
N ARG A 654 -34.06 81.81 -66.12
CA ARG A 654 -32.87 82.55 -65.73
C ARG A 654 -31.60 81.69 -65.70
#